data_AF-A0A7S4S947-F1
#
_entry.id   AF-A0A7S4S947-F1
#
_cell.length_a   1.000
_cell.length_b   1.000
_cell.length_c   1.000
_cell.angle_alpha   90.00
_cell.angle_beta   90.00
_cell.angle_gamma   90.00
#
_symmetry.space_group_name_H-M   'P 1'
#
loop_
_entity.id
_entity.type
_entity.pdbx_description
1 polymer ?
#
loop_
_entity_poly.entity_id
_entity_poly.type
_entity_poly.pdbx_seq_one_letter_code
_entity_poly.pdbx_strand_id
1 'polypeptide(L)'
;MIQSNQTCLTLQSSKRKMIKTLCFLSPRDSSCFLLSSFYYSLLPPESKRSHRPSKKNEVVGVKADSSLANTYPSDPLPFSLIGPDEIGFTTHHRSDDSLPGEVFGSWRHSVGQSKNVKSKPRNENRMKEKHAAMPTNMWYENLLIGSINQKRVTENNRAYTIPYIVDFAGPIPGIRVQFPHKVASDTIVQMATVPKYGLTLGTAFKDNKREGDNFVESAYVLDGEYPPNQLGLGLRWSRTGGELGNGNEEEGGYPTMKTSVLRGIPYVTMKYSKGMKAVLSAEVPLAGSLVIDNGNNPANLHCGVINKDGTTSRDETNVAIKTARVEREVSLTFQESDFTWLIFFNRPVSVECFRGVKDPNAPPLPPGVVDSTVQSLFELHVVDYDIDPLIVRAALSNNCTSGLNALYCAGGEPRRQTHLGDLLRSHSDIYPAHPEIRYEFPSGSFLQDTVANHALIHFDWKPRSMREDTAILRSRTDINLSRDPKEGRSTEMLAYALPHHADSIQQAVGSSNSETGFCSEGLHGRACLIRGNKWVMKEDLGGHPSFVAIRPPHHDIIPSLADAISSDIHFSLPDYFMAGAGDTYFSGKMLAKLGRIIVIASELRGLSATPDSDSFDIDDPSECELKRIVEASKNASLPSDEVMTAAIARLRSAVEVWLNGTAEAKFLYDDGWGGVVNCGCSFNEGTQHCDNQYPDCPAFSDPGLNFGN
;
A
#
# COMPACT_ATOMS: atom_id res chain seq x y z
N MET A 1 46.66 16.61 0.68
CA MET A 1 46.87 16.55 2.15
C MET A 1 45.55 16.05 2.72
N ILE A 2 45.36 14.84 3.23
CA ILE A 2 46.19 13.92 4.03
C ILE A 2 45.99 12.48 3.49
N GLN A 3 47.04 11.67 3.53
CA GLN A 3 47.13 10.27 3.09
C GLN A 3 47.04 9.29 4.28
N SER A 4 46.50 8.09 4.01
CA SER A 4 46.78 6.78 4.67
C SER A 4 46.28 6.61 6.13
N ASN A 5 45.81 5.47 6.64
CA ASN A 5 46.22 4.06 6.48
C ASN A 5 45.05 3.11 6.82
N GLN A 6 44.95 1.95 6.16
CA GLN A 6 44.36 0.74 6.74
C GLN A 6 45.36 -0.41 6.61
N THR A 7 45.78 -0.91 7.78
CA THR A 7 46.73 -2.00 7.93
C THR A 7 45.96 -3.33 8.00
N CYS A 8 46.31 -4.27 7.12
CA CYS A 8 45.75 -5.62 7.11
C CYS A 8 46.68 -6.54 7.91
N LEU A 9 46.18 -7.17 8.97
CA LEU A 9 46.87 -8.18 9.77
C LEU A 9 46.55 -9.56 9.22
N THR A 10 47.58 -10.30 8.81
CA THR A 10 47.52 -11.72 8.42
C THR A 10 48.01 -12.57 9.59
N LEU A 11 47.29 -13.63 9.95
CA LEU A 11 47.80 -14.73 10.79
C LEU A 11 47.28 -16.08 10.27
N GLN A 12 48.23 -17.02 10.19
CA GLN A 12 48.18 -18.29 9.47
C GLN A 12 47.60 -19.47 10.27
N SER A 13 47.10 -20.44 9.49
CA SER A 13 47.03 -21.89 9.73
C SER A 13 45.91 -22.38 10.68
N SER A 14 45.15 -23.45 10.37
CA SER A 14 45.66 -24.79 10.06
C SER A 14 44.62 -25.65 9.30
N LYS A 15 45.16 -26.58 8.51
CA LYS A 15 44.53 -27.56 7.61
C LYS A 15 43.69 -28.63 8.32
N ARG A 16 42.65 -29.16 7.64
CA ARG A 16 42.57 -30.58 7.18
C ARG A 16 41.34 -30.87 6.28
N LYS A 17 41.65 -31.20 5.00
CA LYS A 17 41.16 -32.28 4.09
C LYS A 17 39.62 -32.49 3.94
N MET A 18 39.01 -32.78 2.78
CA MET A 18 39.48 -33.11 1.43
C MET A 18 38.28 -33.02 0.44
N ILE A 19 38.49 -32.35 -0.70
CA ILE A 19 38.22 -32.74 -2.10
C ILE A 19 36.83 -33.32 -2.46
N LYS A 20 36.09 -32.58 -3.31
CA LYS A 20 35.83 -32.99 -4.72
C LYS A 20 35.39 -31.82 -5.62
N THR A 21 36.16 -31.71 -6.70
CA THR A 21 36.01 -31.02 -7.98
C THR A 21 34.57 -30.77 -8.47
N LEU A 22 34.27 -29.51 -8.85
CA LEU A 22 33.16 -29.15 -9.73
C LEU A 22 33.72 -28.84 -11.13
N CYS A 23 33.31 -29.62 -12.12
CA CYS A 23 33.48 -29.28 -13.54
C CYS A 23 32.30 -28.40 -13.97
N PHE A 24 32.62 -27.30 -14.65
CA PHE A 24 31.66 -26.48 -15.38
C PHE A 24 31.16 -27.23 -16.63
N LEU A 25 29.85 -27.38 -16.78
CA LEU A 25 29.21 -27.66 -18.05
C LEU A 25 27.96 -26.77 -18.23
N SER A 26 27.94 -26.08 -19.36
CA SER A 26 26.86 -25.27 -19.92
C SER A 26 25.61 -26.10 -20.23
N PRO A 27 24.38 -25.53 -20.22
CA PRO A 27 23.24 -26.17 -20.84
C PRO A 27 22.84 -25.47 -22.15
N ARG A 28 22.94 -26.22 -23.25
CA ARG A 28 22.00 -26.17 -24.38
C ARG A 28 21.20 -27.47 -24.37
N ASP A 29 19.92 -27.32 -24.66
CA ASP A 29 18.96 -28.33 -25.13
C ASP A 29 18.46 -29.44 -24.18
N SER A 30 17.26 -29.18 -23.65
CA SER A 30 16.03 -29.93 -23.96
C SER A 30 16.10 -31.46 -23.94
N SER A 31 15.67 -32.07 -22.83
CA SER A 31 14.91 -33.33 -22.87
C SER A 31 14.13 -33.53 -21.57
N CYS A 32 12.85 -33.85 -21.74
CA CYS A 32 11.87 -34.13 -20.69
C CYS A 32 12.37 -35.21 -19.71
N PHE A 33 12.29 -34.91 -18.41
CA PHE A 33 12.15 -35.93 -17.38
C PHE A 33 10.86 -35.66 -16.60
N LEU A 34 9.92 -36.60 -16.73
CA LEU A 34 8.78 -36.78 -15.84
C LEU A 34 9.33 -37.16 -14.47
N LEU A 35 9.19 -36.26 -13.49
CA LEU A 35 9.32 -36.59 -12.07
C LEU A 35 7.92 -36.75 -11.50
N SER A 36 7.52 -38.01 -11.34
CA SER A 36 6.41 -38.44 -10.52
C SER A 36 6.75 -38.19 -9.04
N SER A 37 6.17 -37.15 -8.45
CA SER A 37 6.17 -36.97 -7.00
C SER A 37 5.05 -37.80 -6.40
N PHE A 38 5.41 -38.92 -5.76
CA PHE A 38 4.56 -39.64 -4.83
C PHE A 38 4.43 -38.80 -3.56
N TYR A 39 3.32 -38.09 -3.42
CA TYR A 39 2.85 -37.58 -2.13
C TYR A 39 2.08 -38.70 -1.42
N TYR A 40 2.64 -39.25 -0.34
CA TYR A 40 1.89 -40.04 0.63
C TYR A 40 1.22 -39.07 1.62
N SER A 41 -0.03 -38.69 1.32
CA SER A 41 -0.96 -38.12 2.28
C SER A 41 -1.70 -39.27 2.98
N LEU A 42 -1.28 -39.58 4.20
CA LEU A 42 -2.03 -40.47 5.09
C LEU A 42 -3.21 -39.69 5.67
N LEU A 43 -4.36 -39.76 4.99
CA LEU A 43 -5.66 -39.47 5.59
C LEU A 43 -6.11 -40.72 6.37
N PRO A 44 -6.74 -40.58 7.56
CA PRO A 44 -7.30 -41.72 8.28
C PRO A 44 -8.52 -42.29 7.54
N PRO A 45 -8.84 -43.59 7.71
CA PRO A 45 -9.92 -44.23 6.99
C PRO A 45 -11.29 -43.79 7.52
N GLU A 46 -12.14 -43.27 6.65
CA GLU A 46 -13.57 -43.10 6.91
C GLU A 46 -14.21 -44.47 7.22
N SER A 47 -14.69 -44.65 8.44
CA SER A 47 -15.50 -45.81 8.80
C SER A 47 -16.88 -45.70 8.16
N LYS A 48 -17.17 -46.59 7.22
CA LYS A 48 -18.50 -46.74 6.62
C LYS A 48 -19.45 -47.38 7.63
N ARG A 49 -20.24 -46.57 8.35
CA ARG A 49 -21.48 -47.04 8.98
C ARG A 49 -22.65 -46.88 8.01
N SER A 50 -23.15 -48.02 7.56
CA SER A 50 -24.40 -48.18 6.82
C SER A 50 -25.59 -47.73 7.67
N HIS A 51 -26.28 -46.68 7.23
CA HIS A 51 -27.65 -46.38 7.64
C HIS A 51 -28.55 -46.35 6.41
N ARG A 52 -29.64 -47.12 6.49
CA ARG A 52 -30.71 -47.25 5.48
C ARG A 52 -31.34 -45.88 5.17
N PRO A 53 -31.76 -45.62 3.91
CA PRO A 53 -32.46 -44.39 3.58
C PRO A 53 -33.94 -44.51 3.98
N SER A 54 -34.41 -43.59 4.82
CA SER A 54 -35.85 -43.30 4.95
C SER A 54 -36.20 -42.10 4.08
N LYS A 55 -37.20 -42.32 3.22
CA LYS A 55 -38.09 -41.40 2.51
C LYS A 55 -37.60 -39.97 2.21
N LYS A 56 -37.43 -39.72 0.91
CA LYS A 56 -37.48 -38.40 0.25
C LYS A 56 -38.67 -37.59 0.74
N ASN A 57 -38.41 -36.44 1.35
CA ASN A 57 -39.28 -35.28 1.28
C ASN A 57 -38.56 -34.22 0.45
N GLU A 58 -39.22 -33.75 -0.61
CA GLU A 58 -38.84 -32.54 -1.33
C GLU A 58 -38.81 -31.37 -0.35
N VAL A 59 -37.63 -30.78 -0.17
CA VAL A 59 -37.48 -29.49 0.50
C VAL A 59 -37.45 -28.43 -0.59
N VAL A 60 -38.53 -27.66 -0.63
CA VAL A 60 -38.68 -26.41 -1.37
C VAL A 60 -37.52 -25.48 -1.04
N GLY A 61 -36.83 -24.97 -2.07
CA GLY A 61 -35.72 -24.04 -1.94
C GLY A 61 -36.17 -22.75 -1.25
N VAL A 62 -35.84 -22.62 0.03
CA VAL A 62 -35.90 -21.36 0.77
C VAL A 62 -34.61 -20.61 0.49
N LYS A 63 -34.72 -19.41 -0.11
CA LYS A 63 -33.62 -18.44 -0.16
C LYS A 63 -33.18 -18.17 1.28
N ALA A 64 -31.99 -18.62 1.66
CA ALA A 64 -31.38 -18.25 2.92
C ALA A 64 -31.12 -16.73 2.90
N ASP A 65 -31.72 -16.03 3.85
CA ASP A 65 -31.49 -14.62 4.08
C ASP A 65 -30.08 -14.47 4.67
N SER A 66 -29.16 -13.85 3.93
CA SER A 66 -27.74 -13.74 4.24
C SER A 66 -27.44 -12.65 5.28
N SER A 67 -28.33 -12.42 6.24
CA SER A 67 -28.37 -11.19 7.03
C SER A 67 -27.69 -11.26 8.41
N LEU A 68 -26.87 -12.27 8.70
CA LEU A 68 -26.23 -12.44 10.02
C LEU A 68 -24.69 -12.36 10.02
N ALA A 69 -24.06 -12.13 8.87
CA ALA A 69 -22.62 -11.93 8.81
C ALA A 69 -22.25 -10.54 9.37
N ASN A 70 -21.34 -10.51 10.36
CA ASN A 70 -20.78 -9.25 10.83
C ASN A 70 -19.78 -8.73 9.79
N THR A 71 -20.21 -7.74 9.00
CA THR A 71 -19.33 -7.02 8.09
C THR A 71 -18.66 -5.87 8.82
N TYR A 72 -17.33 -5.83 8.80
CA TYR A 72 -16.54 -4.76 9.39
C TYR A 72 -15.93 -3.88 8.28
N PRO A 73 -16.09 -2.54 8.33
CA PRO A 73 -15.36 -1.64 7.45
C PRO A 73 -13.85 -1.72 7.72
N SER A 74 -13.02 -1.47 6.69
CA SER A 74 -11.56 -1.41 6.87
C SER A 74 -11.09 -0.26 7.73
N ASP A 75 -11.88 0.80 7.84
CA ASP A 75 -11.74 1.83 8.86
C ASP A 75 -12.61 1.40 10.05
N PRO A 76 -12.06 0.63 11.01
CA PRO A 76 -12.83 0.20 12.16
C PRO A 76 -13.37 1.46 12.85
N LEU A 77 -14.63 1.40 13.28
CA LEU A 77 -15.11 2.34 14.29
C LEU A 77 -14.08 2.35 15.43
N PRO A 78 -13.80 3.52 16.02
CA PRO A 78 -12.79 3.61 17.06
C PRO A 78 -13.10 2.55 18.12
N PHE A 79 -12.06 1.79 18.51
CA PHE A 79 -12.17 0.66 19.45
C PHE A 79 -12.82 1.08 20.78
N SER A 80 -12.81 2.38 21.06
CA SER A 80 -13.53 3.01 22.14
C SER A 80 -14.09 4.36 21.73
N LEU A 81 -15.28 4.69 22.23
CA LEU A 81 -15.81 6.07 22.19
C LEU A 81 -15.10 6.99 23.20
N ILE A 82 -14.45 6.38 24.20
CA ILE A 82 -13.70 7.01 25.28
C ILE A 82 -12.42 7.65 24.71
N GLY A 83 -12.10 8.86 25.12
CA GLY A 83 -10.88 9.57 24.70
C GLY A 83 -9.60 8.90 25.23
N PRO A 84 -8.44 9.08 24.57
CA PRO A 84 -7.15 8.60 25.06
C PRO A 84 -6.82 9.08 26.49
N ASP A 85 -7.18 10.32 26.81
CA ASP A 85 -7.06 10.92 28.13
C ASP A 85 -7.94 10.23 29.18
N GLU A 86 -9.17 9.87 28.80
CA GLU A 86 -10.12 9.17 29.66
C GLU A 86 -9.71 7.72 29.95
N ILE A 87 -8.89 7.09 29.08
CA ILE A 87 -8.27 5.77 29.34
C ILE A 87 -6.88 5.87 30.00
N GLY A 88 -6.42 7.08 30.34
CA GLY A 88 -5.21 7.31 31.13
C GLY A 88 -3.95 7.68 30.33
N PHE A 89 -4.02 7.86 29.01
CA PHE A 89 -2.88 8.36 28.24
C PHE A 89 -2.69 9.86 28.47
N THR A 90 -1.44 10.25 28.68
CA THR A 90 -1.07 11.67 28.64
C THR A 90 -1.00 12.12 27.18
N THR A 91 -1.80 13.12 26.82
CA THR A 91 -1.72 13.74 25.50
C THR A 91 -0.47 14.58 25.39
N HIS A 92 0.32 14.35 24.34
CA HIS A 92 1.50 15.15 24.02
C HIS A 92 1.25 15.95 22.75
N HIS A 93 1.47 17.26 22.85
CA HIS A 93 1.43 18.17 21.73
C HIS A 93 2.83 18.37 21.16
N ARG A 94 3.03 17.90 19.93
CA ARG A 94 4.27 18.09 19.19
C ARG A 94 4.59 19.57 18.96
N SER A 95 5.88 19.87 18.83
CA SER A 95 6.33 21.19 18.34
C SER A 95 5.86 21.42 16.90
N ASP A 96 5.71 22.68 16.50
CA ASP A 96 5.23 23.04 15.15
C ASP A 96 6.06 22.40 14.03
N ASP A 97 7.36 22.20 14.25
CA ASP A 97 8.31 21.58 13.30
C ASP A 97 8.14 20.07 13.15
N SER A 98 7.46 19.41 14.11
CA SER A 98 7.23 17.96 14.11
C SER A 98 5.76 17.58 13.87
N LEU A 99 4.90 18.58 13.66
CA LEU A 99 3.53 18.37 13.22
C LEU A 99 3.48 17.87 11.77
N PRO A 100 2.41 17.14 11.40
CA PRO A 100 2.12 16.85 10.00
C PRO A 100 2.14 18.14 9.18
N GLY A 101 2.84 18.13 8.04
CA GLY A 101 3.06 19.34 7.26
C GLY A 101 1.86 19.75 6.40
N GLU A 102 2.08 20.77 5.59
CA GLU A 102 1.01 21.44 4.83
C GLU A 102 0.31 20.54 3.80
N VAL A 103 0.92 19.42 3.39
CA VAL A 103 0.30 18.44 2.48
C VAL A 103 -1.01 17.88 3.03
N PHE A 104 -1.21 17.85 4.35
CA PHE A 104 -2.49 17.43 4.92
C PHE A 104 -3.59 18.51 4.77
N GLY A 105 -3.25 19.77 4.49
CA GLY A 105 -4.23 20.83 4.26
C GLY A 105 -5.26 20.92 5.40
N SER A 106 -6.55 20.85 5.05
CA SER A 106 -7.66 20.86 6.02
C SER A 106 -7.77 19.59 6.86
N TRP A 107 -7.06 18.52 6.52
CA TRP A 107 -6.95 17.31 7.35
C TRP A 107 -6.00 17.49 8.52
N ARG A 108 -5.13 18.51 8.47
CA ARG A 108 -4.28 18.84 9.61
C ARG A 108 -5.18 19.14 10.79
N HIS A 109 -5.04 18.38 11.88
CA HIS A 109 -5.71 18.69 13.13
C HIS A 109 -5.49 20.18 13.42
N SER A 110 -6.57 20.97 13.47
CA SER A 110 -6.47 22.35 13.92
C SER A 110 -6.20 22.30 15.41
N VAL A 111 -4.93 22.12 15.78
CA VAL A 111 -4.46 22.06 17.17
C VAL A 111 -4.76 23.43 17.78
N GLY A 112 -5.92 23.54 18.43
CA GLY A 112 -6.20 24.50 19.50
C GLY A 112 -5.94 25.99 19.24
N GLN A 113 -5.66 26.45 18.02
CA GLN A 113 -5.51 27.88 17.72
C GLN A 113 -6.86 28.59 17.59
N SER A 114 -7.77 28.33 18.53
CA SER A 114 -8.79 29.30 18.91
C SER A 114 -8.14 30.37 19.81
N LYS A 115 -7.04 30.98 19.36
CA LYS A 115 -6.46 32.16 20.01
C LYS A 115 -7.19 33.39 19.46
N ASN A 116 -8.16 33.89 20.23
CA ASN A 116 -8.72 35.26 20.17
C ASN A 116 -9.81 35.62 19.16
N VAL A 117 -10.54 34.68 18.54
CA VAL A 117 -11.82 35.06 17.92
C VAL A 117 -12.88 35.15 19.01
N LYS A 118 -13.17 36.37 19.49
CA LYS A 118 -14.32 36.71 20.35
C LYS A 118 -15.67 36.55 19.62
N SER A 119 -15.83 35.52 18.79
CA SER A 119 -17.10 35.20 18.17
C SER A 119 -17.99 34.52 19.20
N LYS A 120 -19.17 35.11 19.41
CA LYS A 120 -20.21 34.66 20.36
C LYS A 120 -20.45 33.14 20.27
N PRO A 121 -20.70 32.47 21.40
CA PRO A 121 -21.03 31.04 21.43
C PRO A 121 -22.36 30.84 20.71
N ARG A 122 -22.31 30.33 19.47
CA ARG A 122 -23.50 29.88 18.75
C ARG A 122 -23.32 28.40 18.45
N ASN A 123 -23.97 27.58 19.28
CA ASN A 123 -24.07 26.12 19.27
C ASN A 123 -22.82 25.33 19.69
N GLU A 124 -22.66 25.13 21.00
CA GLU A 124 -21.75 24.15 21.62
C GLU A 124 -22.10 22.67 21.32
N ASN A 125 -23.21 22.40 20.62
CA ASN A 125 -23.63 21.04 20.22
C ASN A 125 -23.05 20.58 18.88
N ARG A 126 -22.17 21.36 18.24
CA ARG A 126 -21.35 20.82 17.15
C ARG A 126 -20.31 19.92 17.84
N MET A 127 -20.69 18.66 18.08
CA MET A 127 -19.81 17.58 18.53
C MET A 127 -18.45 17.83 17.89
N LYS A 128 -17.39 17.93 18.72
CA LYS A 128 -16.01 17.94 18.25
C LYS A 128 -15.88 16.76 17.30
N GLU A 129 -15.94 17.01 16.00
CA GLU A 129 -15.68 15.99 15.00
C GLU A 129 -14.26 15.53 15.31
N LYS A 130 -14.15 14.38 15.97
CA LYS A 130 -12.87 13.75 16.27
C LYS A 130 -12.26 13.49 14.90
N HIS A 131 -11.36 14.37 14.50
CA HIS A 131 -10.58 14.24 13.28
C HIS A 131 -9.95 12.84 13.27
N ALA A 132 -10.04 12.15 12.13
CA ALA A 132 -9.48 10.82 11.98
C ALA A 132 -7.95 10.87 12.18
N ALA A 133 -7.40 9.81 12.76
CA ALA A 133 -5.95 9.64 12.86
C ALA A 133 -5.33 9.68 11.46
N MET A 134 -4.13 10.26 11.36
CA MET A 134 -3.42 10.35 10.10
C MET A 134 -2.80 8.99 9.75
N PRO A 135 -2.77 8.62 8.46
CA PRO A 135 -2.17 7.36 8.04
C PRO A 135 -0.65 7.39 8.27
N THR A 136 -0.14 6.41 9.02
CA THR A 136 1.30 6.10 9.11
C THR A 136 1.55 4.70 8.55
N ASN A 137 2.81 4.39 8.22
CA ASN A 137 3.24 3.06 7.76
C ASN A 137 2.51 2.58 6.48
N MET A 138 2.07 3.52 5.65
CA MET A 138 1.35 3.24 4.41
C MET A 138 2.32 3.15 3.24
N TRP A 139 1.97 2.34 2.22
CA TRP A 139 2.82 2.18 1.03
C TRP A 139 3.03 3.49 0.23
N TYR A 140 2.18 4.50 0.46
CA TYR A 140 2.24 5.83 -0.13
C TYR A 140 2.75 6.92 0.83
N GLU A 141 3.22 6.56 2.03
CA GLU A 141 3.56 7.52 3.09
C GLU A 141 4.61 8.55 2.65
N ASN A 142 5.57 8.16 1.82
CA ASN A 142 6.56 9.08 1.21
C ASN A 142 5.94 10.22 0.39
N LEU A 143 4.68 10.09 -0.03
CA LEU A 143 3.95 11.18 -0.70
C LEU A 143 3.45 12.23 0.30
N LEU A 144 3.34 11.88 1.58
CA LEU A 144 2.77 12.72 2.65
C LEU A 144 3.83 13.28 3.60
N ILE A 145 5.07 12.80 3.51
CA ILE A 145 6.16 13.21 4.41
C ILE A 145 7.40 13.68 3.63
N GLY A 146 8.31 14.35 4.32
CA GLY A 146 9.60 14.79 3.78
C GLY A 146 9.57 16.18 3.16
N SER A 147 10.26 16.36 2.02
CA SER A 147 10.49 17.67 1.41
C SER A 147 9.21 18.41 0.98
N ILE A 148 8.11 17.67 0.79
CA ILE A 148 6.81 18.26 0.45
C ILE A 148 6.34 19.27 1.51
N ASN A 149 6.69 19.04 2.78
CA ASN A 149 6.36 19.95 3.88
C ASN A 149 7.15 21.27 3.82
N GLN A 150 8.21 21.31 3.02
CA GLN A 150 8.98 22.51 2.68
C GLN A 150 8.57 23.08 1.32
N LYS A 151 7.39 22.71 0.81
CA LYS A 151 6.88 23.03 -0.53
C LYS A 151 7.80 22.62 -1.67
N ARG A 152 8.61 21.57 -1.45
CA ARG A 152 9.57 21.04 -2.41
C ARG A 152 9.25 19.59 -2.71
N VAL A 153 8.85 19.34 -3.95
CA VAL A 153 8.71 17.97 -4.44
C VAL A 153 10.08 17.46 -4.91
N THR A 154 10.45 16.27 -4.46
CA THR A 154 11.68 15.59 -4.89
C THR A 154 11.39 14.16 -5.34
N GLU A 155 12.35 13.50 -5.98
CA GLU A 155 12.21 12.09 -6.41
C GLU A 155 12.05 11.12 -5.23
N ASN A 156 12.33 11.58 -4.00
CA ASN A 156 12.08 10.80 -2.79
C ASN A 156 10.58 10.70 -2.47
N ASN A 157 9.76 11.64 -2.95
CA ASN A 157 8.31 11.61 -2.83
C ASN A 157 7.71 10.66 -3.88
N ARG A 158 8.00 9.36 -3.73
CA ARG A 158 7.58 8.31 -4.65
C ARG A 158 6.87 7.16 -3.96
N ALA A 159 5.97 6.50 -4.68
CA ALA A 159 5.22 5.34 -4.21
C ALA A 159 5.14 4.25 -5.29
N TYR A 160 5.20 2.99 -4.86
CA TYR A 160 5.05 1.84 -5.76
C TYR A 160 3.58 1.39 -5.82
N THR A 161 2.90 1.73 -6.91
CA THR A 161 1.46 1.46 -7.08
C THR A 161 1.19 0.11 -7.72
N ILE A 162 2.13 -0.47 -8.47
CA ILE A 162 1.92 -1.63 -9.36
C ILE A 162 0.94 -1.29 -10.51
N PRO A 163 1.37 -1.40 -11.78
CA PRO A 163 2.71 -1.81 -12.21
C PRO A 163 3.72 -0.67 -12.10
N TYR A 164 3.27 0.54 -11.78
CA TYR A 164 4.08 1.75 -11.84
C TYR A 164 4.77 2.09 -10.52
N ILE A 165 5.82 2.89 -10.63
CA ILE A 165 6.28 3.79 -9.57
C ILE A 165 5.82 5.19 -9.96
N VAL A 166 5.17 5.90 -9.04
CA VAL A 166 4.74 7.29 -9.26
C VAL A 166 5.53 8.22 -8.36
N ASP A 167 5.87 9.40 -8.87
CA ASP A 167 6.41 10.52 -8.10
C ASP A 167 5.85 11.83 -8.66
N PHE A 168 6.31 12.96 -8.13
CA PHE A 168 5.83 14.29 -8.54
C PHE A 168 6.96 15.21 -9.00
N ALA A 169 8.17 14.66 -9.17
CA ALA A 169 9.39 15.39 -9.52
C ALA A 169 9.60 15.45 -11.05
N GLY A 170 8.51 15.62 -11.80
CA GLY A 170 8.55 15.68 -13.25
C GLY A 170 8.94 17.06 -13.81
N PRO A 171 9.09 17.16 -15.15
CA PRO A 171 9.40 18.43 -15.84
C PRO A 171 8.32 19.52 -15.71
N ILE A 172 7.11 19.14 -15.29
CA ILE A 172 6.00 20.05 -14.98
C ILE A 172 5.35 19.64 -13.65
N PRO A 173 4.69 20.56 -12.92
CA PRO A 173 3.88 20.21 -11.76
C PRO A 173 2.80 19.20 -12.15
N GLY A 174 2.71 18.09 -11.40
CA GLY A 174 1.77 17.00 -11.66
C GLY A 174 2.33 15.66 -11.22
N ILE A 175 1.71 14.58 -11.70
CA ILE A 175 2.11 13.20 -11.39
C ILE A 175 2.96 12.61 -12.51
N ARG A 176 4.17 12.18 -12.19
CA ARG A 176 5.08 11.44 -13.08
C ARG A 176 4.94 9.95 -12.84
N VAL A 177 4.71 9.20 -13.91
CA VAL A 177 4.52 7.74 -13.87
C VAL A 177 5.67 7.06 -14.57
N GLN A 178 6.29 6.11 -13.88
CA GLN A 178 7.45 5.36 -14.35
C GLN A 178 7.16 3.87 -14.38
N PHE A 179 7.66 3.19 -15.41
CA PHE A 179 7.64 1.73 -15.49
C PHE A 179 8.96 1.17 -14.94
N PRO A 180 8.93 0.45 -13.81
CA PRO A 180 10.14 -0.04 -13.19
C PRO A 180 10.71 -1.25 -13.93
N HIS A 181 12.02 -1.47 -13.79
CA HIS A 181 12.69 -2.69 -14.20
C HIS A 181 13.38 -3.33 -12.99
N LYS A 182 13.54 -4.64 -13.02
CA LYS A 182 14.19 -5.41 -11.97
C LYS A 182 15.71 -5.37 -12.19
N VAL A 183 16.45 -4.91 -11.19
CA VAL A 183 17.91 -5.01 -11.12
C VAL A 183 18.23 -6.06 -10.06
N ALA A 184 19.01 -7.07 -10.44
CA ALA A 184 19.40 -8.15 -9.55
C ALA A 184 20.91 -8.38 -9.63
N SER A 185 21.54 -8.51 -8.46
CA SER A 185 22.91 -8.98 -8.27
C SER A 185 22.90 -10.16 -7.28
N ASP A 186 24.08 -10.60 -6.87
CA ASP A 186 24.29 -11.59 -5.81
C ASP A 186 23.86 -11.11 -4.41
N THR A 187 23.73 -9.79 -4.23
CA THR A 187 23.55 -9.14 -2.93
C THR A 187 22.26 -8.33 -2.85
N ILE A 188 21.70 -7.92 -3.99
CA ILE A 188 20.57 -6.98 -4.04
C ILE A 188 19.59 -7.42 -5.13
N VAL A 189 18.30 -7.39 -4.80
CA VAL A 189 17.21 -7.38 -5.80
C VAL A 189 16.38 -6.13 -5.54
N GLN A 190 16.29 -5.25 -6.52
CA GLN A 190 15.54 -4.00 -6.40
C GLN A 190 14.74 -3.69 -7.66
N MET A 191 13.66 -2.92 -7.50
CA MET A 191 13.05 -2.22 -8.63
C MET A 191 13.78 -0.91 -8.82
N ALA A 192 14.31 -0.69 -10.01
CA ALA A 192 14.87 0.59 -10.42
C ALA A 192 13.99 1.21 -11.50
N THR A 193 14.10 2.52 -11.64
CA THR A 193 13.50 3.26 -12.76
C THR A 193 14.58 4.09 -13.43
N VAL A 194 14.29 4.52 -14.66
CA VAL A 194 15.06 5.56 -15.33
C VAL A 194 14.14 6.78 -15.35
N PRO A 195 14.35 7.78 -14.46
CA PRO A 195 13.38 8.86 -14.25
C PRO A 195 12.92 9.56 -15.53
N LYS A 196 13.85 9.85 -16.44
CA LYS A 196 13.55 10.47 -17.74
C LYS A 196 12.62 9.67 -18.68
N TYR A 197 12.43 8.37 -18.44
CA TYR A 197 11.50 7.53 -19.22
C TYR A 197 10.06 7.61 -18.71
N GLY A 198 9.83 8.34 -17.61
CA GLY A 198 8.50 8.58 -17.10
C GLY A 198 7.67 9.52 -17.98
N LEU A 199 6.36 9.44 -17.82
CA LEU A 199 5.39 10.37 -18.40
C LEU A 199 4.75 11.17 -17.28
N THR A 200 4.75 12.50 -17.39
CA THR A 200 4.13 13.39 -16.41
C THR A 200 2.80 13.92 -16.93
N LEU A 201 1.74 13.72 -16.15
CA LEU A 201 0.43 14.36 -16.35
C LEU A 201 0.35 15.54 -15.39
N GLY A 202 0.22 16.73 -15.94
CA GLY A 202 0.31 17.96 -15.18
C GLY A 202 -0.25 19.15 -15.94
N THR A 203 0.38 20.30 -15.75
CA THR A 203 -0.02 21.58 -16.32
C THR A 203 1.21 22.46 -16.55
N ALA A 204 1.24 23.19 -17.67
CA ALA A 204 2.32 24.13 -18.00
C ALA A 204 1.92 25.56 -17.66
N PHE A 205 2.79 26.29 -16.96
CA PHE A 205 2.48 27.63 -16.41
C PHE A 205 3.28 28.79 -17.02
N LYS A 206 3.94 28.59 -18.17
CA LYS A 206 4.81 29.63 -18.77
C LYS A 206 4.15 30.42 -19.92
N ASP A 207 2.84 30.61 -19.90
CA ASP A 207 2.18 31.52 -20.85
C ASP A 207 2.37 32.98 -20.39
N ASN A 208 3.50 33.57 -20.81
CA ASN A 208 3.83 35.00 -20.84
C ASN A 208 3.95 35.78 -19.51
N LYS A 209 5.19 35.86 -19.01
CA LYS A 209 5.91 36.94 -18.28
C LYS A 209 5.16 38.22 -17.83
N ARG A 210 3.97 38.17 -17.24
CA ARG A 210 3.58 39.21 -16.29
C ARG A 210 4.22 38.86 -14.96
N GLU A 211 5.33 39.54 -14.67
CA GLU A 211 5.95 39.57 -13.34
C GLU A 211 4.86 39.77 -12.28
N GLY A 212 4.57 38.73 -11.48
CA GLY A 212 3.54 38.74 -10.44
C GLY A 212 2.40 37.74 -10.62
N ASP A 213 2.30 37.01 -11.73
CA ASP A 213 1.20 36.06 -11.93
C ASP A 213 1.38 34.76 -11.12
N ASN A 214 0.34 34.43 -10.35
CA ASN A 214 0.21 33.25 -9.49
C ASN A 214 0.67 31.95 -10.17
N PHE A 215 1.69 31.28 -9.63
CA PHE A 215 2.19 29.98 -10.11
C PHE A 215 1.39 28.83 -9.48
N VAL A 216 1.19 27.71 -10.17
CA VAL A 216 0.85 26.48 -9.42
C VAL A 216 2.11 26.03 -8.69
N GLU A 217 1.97 25.91 -7.37
CA GLU A 217 3.01 25.31 -6.55
C GLU A 217 3.26 23.88 -7.05
N SER A 218 4.53 23.48 -7.11
CA SER A 218 4.87 22.06 -7.34
C SER A 218 4.27 21.18 -6.25
N ALA A 219 4.10 21.74 -5.04
CA ALA A 219 3.48 21.10 -3.91
C ALA A 219 1.98 20.83 -4.14
N TYR A 220 1.54 19.70 -3.60
CA TYR A 220 0.15 19.26 -3.57
C TYR A 220 -0.33 19.14 -2.12
N VAL A 221 -1.63 19.03 -1.96
CA VAL A 221 -2.29 18.69 -0.69
C VAL A 221 -3.20 17.47 -0.88
N LEU A 222 -3.62 16.85 0.22
CA LEU A 222 -4.65 15.82 0.22
C LEU A 222 -5.96 16.38 -0.35
N ASP A 223 -6.58 15.60 -1.22
CA ASP A 223 -7.90 15.91 -1.76
C ASP A 223 -8.98 15.48 -0.76
N GLY A 224 -9.78 16.42 -0.28
CA GLY A 224 -10.84 16.13 0.69
C GLY A 224 -11.94 15.21 0.16
N GLU A 225 -12.14 15.17 -1.16
CA GLU A 225 -13.09 14.24 -1.78
C GLU A 225 -12.59 12.79 -1.69
N TYR A 226 -11.28 12.58 -1.75
CA TYR A 226 -10.66 11.27 -1.73
C TYR A 226 -9.69 11.17 -0.55
N PRO A 227 -10.19 10.81 0.64
CA PRO A 227 -9.36 10.61 1.81
C PRO A 227 -8.34 9.49 1.60
N PRO A 228 -7.16 9.54 2.26
CA PRO A 228 -6.28 8.39 2.34
C PRO A 228 -6.99 7.17 2.93
N ASN A 229 -6.77 6.00 2.34
CA ASN A 229 -7.31 4.71 2.78
C ASN A 229 -6.34 3.57 2.48
N GLN A 230 -6.69 2.31 2.80
CA GLN A 230 -5.77 1.18 2.62
C GLN A 230 -5.31 0.95 1.16
N LEU A 231 -6.09 1.40 0.18
CA LEU A 231 -5.85 1.21 -1.25
C LEU A 231 -5.16 2.39 -1.94
N GLY A 232 -5.15 3.57 -1.31
CA GLY A 232 -4.48 4.76 -1.84
C GLY A 232 -5.03 6.07 -1.30
N LEU A 233 -4.80 7.16 -2.03
CA LEU A 233 -5.18 8.52 -1.61
C LEU A 233 -5.41 9.45 -2.80
N GLY A 234 -6.04 10.59 -2.55
CA GLY A 234 -6.24 11.66 -3.53
C GLY A 234 -5.35 12.85 -3.23
N LEU A 235 -4.82 13.45 -4.30
CA LEU A 235 -3.99 14.65 -4.24
C LEU A 235 -4.56 15.74 -5.11
N ARG A 236 -4.37 16.98 -4.68
CA ARG A 236 -4.86 18.18 -5.35
C ARG A 236 -3.77 19.24 -5.44
N TRP A 237 -3.69 19.87 -6.60
CA TRP A 237 -2.91 21.08 -6.83
C TRP A 237 -3.85 22.27 -7.06
N SER A 238 -3.46 23.44 -6.57
CA SER A 238 -4.17 24.70 -6.79
C SER A 238 -3.20 25.82 -7.10
N ARG A 239 -3.71 26.89 -7.72
CA ARG A 239 -2.94 28.10 -8.00
C ARG A 239 -2.62 28.84 -6.70
N THR A 240 -1.37 29.31 -6.54
CA THR A 240 -0.96 30.10 -5.36
C THR A 240 -1.72 31.43 -5.26
N GLY A 241 -1.89 31.94 -4.03
CA GLY A 241 -2.46 33.26 -3.78
C GLY A 241 -3.96 33.29 -3.48
N GLY A 242 -4.66 32.16 -3.65
CA GLY A 242 -5.87 31.90 -2.86
C GLY A 242 -5.42 31.32 -1.53
N GLU A 243 -5.73 31.98 -0.41
CA GLU A 243 -5.71 31.26 0.86
C GLU A 243 -6.48 29.96 0.64
N LEU A 244 -5.93 28.83 1.12
CA LEU A 244 -6.58 27.52 1.14
C LEU A 244 -7.79 27.62 2.09
N GLY A 245 -8.79 28.40 1.68
CA GLY A 245 -9.99 28.68 2.42
C GLY A 245 -10.81 27.41 2.51
N ASN A 246 -11.20 27.07 3.74
CA ASN A 246 -12.00 25.90 4.03
C ASN A 246 -13.35 25.97 3.29
N GLY A 247 -13.50 25.20 2.22
CA GLY A 247 -14.64 24.30 2.04
C GLY A 247 -15.88 24.79 1.30
N ASN A 248 -15.96 26.02 0.77
CA ASN A 248 -17.12 26.42 -0.02
C ASN A 248 -16.74 26.56 -1.50
N GLU A 249 -16.61 25.42 -2.19
CA GLU A 249 -16.28 25.31 -3.63
C GLU A 249 -17.36 25.91 -4.57
N GLU A 250 -18.54 26.30 -4.07
CA GLU A 250 -19.71 26.51 -4.93
C GLU A 250 -19.77 27.84 -5.71
N GLU A 251 -18.95 28.86 -5.42
CA GLU A 251 -18.98 30.11 -6.20
C GLU A 251 -17.56 30.67 -6.48
N GLY A 252 -16.91 30.15 -7.53
CA GLY A 252 -15.71 30.77 -8.12
C GLY A 252 -14.36 30.20 -7.67
N GLY A 253 -14.32 28.93 -7.26
CA GLY A 253 -13.09 28.26 -6.85
C GLY A 253 -11.94 28.37 -7.86
N TYR A 254 -10.71 28.52 -7.36
CA TYR A 254 -9.51 28.57 -8.18
C TYR A 254 -9.38 27.31 -9.05
N PRO A 255 -8.79 27.40 -10.25
CA PRO A 255 -8.48 26.22 -11.04
C PRO A 255 -7.64 25.22 -10.24
N THR A 256 -8.04 23.95 -10.28
CA THR A 256 -7.38 22.83 -9.62
C THR A 256 -7.15 21.68 -10.59
N MET A 257 -6.21 20.82 -10.24
CA MET A 257 -6.12 19.47 -10.79
C MET A 257 -6.04 18.47 -9.64
N LYS A 258 -6.65 17.30 -9.83
CA LYS A 258 -6.79 16.25 -8.82
C LYS A 258 -6.37 14.90 -9.41
N THR A 259 -5.65 14.08 -8.67
CA THR A 259 -5.31 12.70 -9.05
C THR A 259 -5.64 11.75 -7.91
N SER A 260 -6.04 10.53 -8.23
CA SER A 260 -6.05 9.41 -7.28
C SER A 260 -4.83 8.52 -7.51
N VAL A 261 -4.10 8.22 -6.44
CA VAL A 261 -2.93 7.34 -6.45
C VAL A 261 -3.33 6.04 -5.79
N LEU A 262 -3.52 5.00 -6.61
CA LEU A 262 -4.15 3.75 -6.18
C LEU A 262 -3.33 2.53 -6.59
N ARG A 263 -3.30 1.54 -5.70
CA ARG A 263 -2.56 0.31 -5.92
C ARG A 263 -3.26 -0.58 -6.96
N GLY A 264 -2.50 -1.12 -7.90
CA GLY A 264 -2.94 -2.05 -8.92
C GLY A 264 -3.59 -1.39 -10.14
N ILE A 265 -3.79 -0.08 -10.18
CA ILE A 265 -4.52 0.54 -11.30
C ILE A 265 -3.58 0.68 -12.52
N PRO A 266 -3.97 0.14 -13.70
CA PRO A 266 -3.14 0.19 -14.91
C PRO A 266 -3.14 1.58 -15.58
N TYR A 267 -3.92 2.52 -15.07
CA TYR A 267 -4.04 3.89 -15.54
C TYR A 267 -3.62 4.87 -14.46
N VAL A 268 -2.91 5.92 -14.85
CA VAL A 268 -2.90 7.17 -14.08
C VAL A 268 -4.07 8.03 -14.53
N THR A 269 -4.74 8.70 -13.59
CA THR A 269 -5.95 9.50 -13.85
C THR A 269 -5.79 10.87 -13.24
N MET A 270 -5.87 11.92 -14.06
CA MET A 270 -5.87 13.31 -13.62
C MET A 270 -7.17 14.00 -14.05
N LYS A 271 -7.83 14.67 -13.11
CA LYS A 271 -9.03 15.49 -13.32
C LYS A 271 -8.62 16.96 -13.25
N TYR A 272 -9.02 17.74 -14.23
CA TYR A 272 -8.73 19.16 -14.35
C TYR A 272 -10.05 19.94 -14.26
N SER A 273 -10.10 20.93 -13.38
CA SER A 273 -11.22 21.86 -13.33
C SER A 273 -11.10 22.92 -14.43
N LYS A 274 -12.16 23.71 -14.61
CA LYS A 274 -12.18 24.83 -15.55
C LYS A 274 -10.96 25.75 -15.37
N GLY A 275 -10.33 26.12 -16.47
CA GLY A 275 -9.21 27.06 -16.49
C GLY A 275 -7.85 26.44 -16.18
N MET A 276 -7.78 25.13 -15.89
CA MET A 276 -6.52 24.41 -15.74
C MET A 276 -6.13 23.73 -17.06
N LYS A 277 -5.00 24.15 -17.64
CA LYS A 277 -4.49 23.61 -18.91
C LYS A 277 -3.85 22.24 -18.69
N ALA A 278 -4.46 21.18 -19.20
CA ALA A 278 -3.86 19.85 -19.14
C ALA A 278 -2.67 19.74 -20.08
N VAL A 279 -1.53 19.31 -19.53
CA VAL A 279 -0.29 19.08 -20.27
C VAL A 279 0.27 17.72 -19.91
N LEU A 280 0.67 16.98 -20.95
CA LEU A 280 1.47 15.77 -20.80
C LEU A 280 2.90 16.10 -21.20
N SER A 281 3.86 15.70 -20.39
CA SER A 281 5.27 16.06 -20.58
C SER A 281 6.17 14.83 -20.41
N ALA A 282 7.20 14.74 -21.26
CA ALA A 282 8.19 13.68 -21.21
C ALA A 282 9.60 14.25 -21.43
N GLU A 283 10.57 13.70 -20.71
CA GLU A 283 11.98 14.08 -20.78
C GLU A 283 12.73 13.35 -21.91
N VAL A 284 12.01 12.62 -22.76
CA VAL A 284 12.54 11.90 -23.94
C VAL A 284 11.75 12.26 -25.20
N PRO A 285 12.41 12.29 -26.37
CA PRO A 285 11.74 12.66 -27.60
C PRO A 285 10.82 11.55 -28.11
N LEU A 286 9.76 11.95 -28.83
CA LEU A 286 8.93 11.02 -29.59
C LEU A 286 9.75 10.31 -30.68
N ALA A 287 9.53 9.01 -30.85
CA ALA A 287 10.12 8.20 -31.90
C ALA A 287 9.57 8.54 -33.30
N GLY A 288 8.39 9.14 -33.38
CA GLY A 288 7.73 9.44 -34.64
C GLY A 288 6.55 10.40 -34.50
N SER A 289 5.64 10.37 -35.47
CA SER A 289 4.36 11.08 -35.39
C SER A 289 3.47 10.41 -34.34
N LEU A 290 2.72 11.23 -33.61
CA LEU A 290 1.67 10.73 -32.73
C LEU A 290 0.52 10.13 -33.56
N VAL A 291 -0.13 9.12 -33.01
CA VAL A 291 -1.28 8.47 -33.64
C VAL A 291 -2.53 8.90 -32.89
N ILE A 292 -3.51 9.45 -33.60
CA ILE A 292 -4.78 9.94 -33.04
C ILE A 292 -5.88 8.93 -33.35
N ASP A 293 -6.69 8.61 -32.34
CA ASP A 293 -7.92 7.81 -32.44
C ASP A 293 -7.74 6.44 -33.13
N ASN A 294 -6.56 5.84 -32.97
CA ASN A 294 -6.17 4.58 -33.62
C ASN A 294 -6.35 4.61 -35.15
N GLY A 295 -6.28 5.81 -35.76
CA GLY A 295 -6.39 5.98 -37.19
C GLY A 295 -5.21 5.35 -37.94
N ASN A 296 -5.48 4.68 -39.06
CA ASN A 296 -4.46 4.13 -39.95
C ASN A 296 -3.53 5.20 -40.55
N ASN A 297 -3.94 6.47 -40.49
CA ASN A 297 -3.14 7.60 -40.95
C ASN A 297 -2.59 8.34 -39.73
N PRO A 298 -1.28 8.28 -39.47
CA PRO A 298 -0.68 9.09 -38.41
C PRO A 298 -1.01 10.55 -38.69
N ALA A 299 -1.50 11.26 -37.67
CA ALA A 299 -1.76 12.67 -37.81
C ALA A 299 -0.40 13.35 -38.04
N ASN A 300 -0.23 13.98 -39.21
CA ASN A 300 0.90 14.88 -39.44
C ASN A 300 0.66 16.15 -38.61
N LEU A 301 0.93 16.05 -37.30
CA LEU A 301 0.94 17.16 -36.38
C LEU A 301 2.34 17.79 -36.42
N HIS A 302 2.41 19.03 -36.91
CA HIS A 302 3.62 19.83 -36.84
C HIS A 302 3.74 20.37 -35.42
N CYS A 303 4.66 19.81 -34.64
CA CYS A 303 4.91 20.26 -33.28
C CYS A 303 5.64 21.61 -33.28
N GLY A 304 5.29 22.48 -32.33
CA GLY A 304 6.08 23.65 -31.99
C GLY A 304 7.38 23.28 -31.27
N VAL A 305 8.07 24.30 -30.76
CA VAL A 305 9.38 24.17 -30.12
C VAL A 305 9.27 24.48 -28.62
N ILE A 306 9.92 23.67 -27.78
CA ILE A 306 10.15 23.96 -26.37
C ILE A 306 11.53 24.64 -26.25
N ASN A 307 11.54 25.88 -25.80
CA ASN A 307 12.74 26.67 -25.60
C ASN A 307 13.50 26.22 -24.35
N LYS A 308 14.79 26.59 -24.23
CA LYS A 308 15.62 26.25 -23.07
C LYS A 308 15.06 26.79 -21.74
N ASP A 309 14.24 27.84 -21.78
CA ASP A 309 13.55 28.39 -20.61
C ASP A 309 12.22 27.68 -20.31
N GLY A 310 11.88 26.60 -21.03
CA GLY A 310 10.62 25.86 -20.92
C GLY A 310 9.40 26.59 -21.48
N THR A 311 9.57 27.73 -22.15
CA THR A 311 8.47 28.35 -22.90
C THR A 311 8.24 27.60 -24.20
N THR A 312 7.00 27.55 -24.65
CA THR A 312 6.64 26.96 -25.93
C THR A 312 6.47 28.06 -26.98
N SER A 313 7.12 27.92 -28.14
CA SER A 313 6.98 28.84 -29.27
C SER A 313 6.65 28.12 -30.57
N ARG A 314 6.21 28.89 -31.56
CA ARG A 314 6.13 28.40 -32.93
C ARG A 314 7.55 28.10 -33.43
N ASP A 315 7.65 27.14 -34.33
CA ASP A 315 8.89 26.87 -35.05
C ASP A 315 9.31 28.11 -35.89
N GLU A 316 10.62 28.33 -36.04
CA GLU A 316 11.22 29.48 -36.74
C GLU A 316 10.73 29.60 -38.19
N THR A 317 10.25 28.50 -38.76
CA THR A 317 9.66 28.42 -40.09
C THR A 317 8.33 29.18 -40.24
N ASN A 318 7.81 29.81 -39.16
CA ASN A 318 6.50 30.50 -39.11
C ASN A 318 5.31 29.61 -39.50
N VAL A 319 5.50 28.29 -39.55
CA VAL A 319 4.40 27.35 -39.77
C VAL A 319 3.50 27.40 -38.54
N ALA A 320 2.22 27.70 -38.74
CA ALA A 320 1.25 27.72 -37.64
C ALA A 320 1.23 26.34 -36.95
N ILE A 321 1.34 26.33 -35.63
CA ILE A 321 1.15 25.11 -34.84
C ILE A 321 -0.21 24.54 -35.21
N LYS A 322 -0.20 23.33 -35.76
CA LYS A 322 -1.42 22.68 -36.19
C LYS A 322 -2.07 22.09 -34.96
N THR A 323 -3.31 22.47 -34.70
CA THR A 323 -4.15 21.78 -33.74
C THR A 323 -4.68 20.49 -34.39
N ALA A 324 -4.79 19.43 -33.61
CA ALA A 324 -5.50 18.24 -34.02
C ALA A 324 -6.64 17.94 -33.05
N ARG A 325 -7.78 17.59 -33.61
CA ARG A 325 -8.93 17.13 -32.84
C ARG A 325 -8.74 15.65 -32.52
N VAL A 326 -8.91 15.30 -31.26
CA VAL A 326 -8.85 13.96 -30.69
C VAL A 326 -10.25 13.63 -30.18
N GLU A 327 -10.86 12.58 -30.69
CA GLU A 327 -12.20 12.16 -30.27
C GLU A 327 -12.14 11.27 -29.02
N ARG A 328 -11.10 10.43 -28.90
CA ARG A 328 -10.98 9.44 -27.83
C ARG A 328 -9.57 9.32 -27.27
N GLU A 329 -8.55 9.18 -28.11
CA GLU A 329 -7.21 8.83 -27.64
C GLU A 329 -6.04 9.36 -28.49
N VAL A 330 -4.88 9.46 -27.85
CA VAL A 330 -3.58 9.68 -28.50
C VAL A 330 -2.63 8.56 -28.09
N SER A 331 -1.89 8.01 -29.06
CA SER A 331 -0.80 7.07 -28.82
C SER A 331 0.55 7.76 -29.03
N LEU A 332 1.41 7.66 -28.02
CA LEU A 332 2.73 8.29 -27.97
C LEU A 332 3.79 7.20 -27.85
N THR A 333 4.72 7.13 -28.79
CA THR A 333 5.86 6.21 -28.74
C THR A 333 7.15 7.00 -28.59
N PHE A 334 7.97 6.66 -27.59
CA PHE A 334 9.21 7.36 -27.25
C PHE A 334 10.43 6.55 -27.64
N GLN A 335 11.40 7.20 -28.28
CA GLN A 335 12.52 6.49 -28.91
C GLN A 335 13.47 5.88 -27.88
N GLU A 336 13.81 6.64 -26.83
CA GLU A 336 14.83 6.23 -25.88
C GLU A 336 14.32 5.18 -24.89
N SER A 337 13.07 5.29 -24.42
CA SER A 337 12.48 4.31 -23.51
C SER A 337 11.91 3.09 -24.22
N ASP A 338 11.60 3.23 -25.51
CA ASP A 338 10.85 2.26 -26.30
C ASP A 338 9.43 1.97 -25.77
N PHE A 339 8.87 2.94 -25.06
CA PHE A 339 7.54 2.87 -24.46
C PHE A 339 6.48 3.46 -25.39
N THR A 340 5.33 2.78 -25.48
CA THR A 340 4.11 3.30 -26.08
C THR A 340 3.03 3.53 -25.03
N TRP A 341 2.70 4.79 -24.83
CA TRP A 341 1.63 5.25 -23.95
C TRP A 341 0.34 5.49 -24.74
N LEU A 342 -0.80 5.14 -24.14
CA LEU A 342 -2.13 5.52 -24.60
C LEU A 342 -2.71 6.56 -23.66
N ILE A 343 -3.16 7.67 -24.24
CA ILE A 343 -3.73 8.81 -23.53
C ILE A 343 -5.21 8.90 -23.90
N PHE A 344 -6.09 8.89 -22.91
CA PHE A 344 -7.54 8.91 -23.08
C PHE A 344 -8.13 10.18 -22.50
N PHE A 345 -9.19 10.67 -23.15
CA PHE A 345 -9.92 11.85 -22.72
C PHE A 345 -11.39 11.49 -22.50
N ASN A 346 -12.04 12.11 -21.51
CA ASN A 346 -13.47 11.90 -21.24
C ASN A 346 -14.41 12.48 -22.32
N ARG A 347 -13.88 13.40 -23.14
CA ARG A 347 -14.58 14.09 -24.21
C ARG A 347 -13.61 14.41 -25.36
N PRO A 348 -14.12 14.75 -26.55
CA PRO A 348 -13.28 15.25 -27.62
C PRO A 348 -12.54 16.52 -27.21
N VAL A 349 -11.27 16.61 -27.58
CA VAL A 349 -10.37 17.74 -27.28
C VAL A 349 -9.50 18.09 -28.47
N SER A 350 -9.09 19.34 -28.55
CA SER A 350 -8.07 19.82 -29.46
C SER A 350 -6.72 19.80 -28.75
N VAL A 351 -5.71 19.24 -29.42
CA VAL A 351 -4.36 19.13 -28.88
C VAL A 351 -3.33 19.81 -29.78
N GLU A 352 -2.27 20.31 -29.15
CA GLU A 352 -1.05 20.81 -29.77
C GLU A 352 0.14 20.05 -29.21
N CYS A 353 1.18 19.84 -30.01
CA CYS A 353 2.43 19.24 -29.53
C CYS A 353 3.60 20.19 -29.64
N PHE A 354 4.58 20.00 -28.75
CA PHE A 354 5.84 20.74 -28.72
C PHE A 354 6.99 19.77 -28.54
N ARG A 355 8.12 20.07 -29.17
CA ARG A 355 9.35 19.26 -29.09
C ARG A 355 10.49 20.13 -28.59
N GLY A 356 11.27 19.62 -27.65
CA GLY A 356 12.50 20.28 -27.22
C GLY A 356 13.53 20.26 -28.34
N VAL A 357 14.22 21.39 -28.54
CA VAL A 357 15.41 21.41 -29.39
C VAL A 357 16.51 20.67 -28.64
N LYS A 358 16.81 19.44 -29.06
CA LYS A 358 18.11 18.86 -28.68
C LYS A 358 19.16 19.76 -29.30
N ASP A 359 19.94 20.43 -28.47
CA ASP A 359 21.07 21.23 -28.92
C ASP A 359 21.97 20.30 -29.75
N PRO A 360 22.02 20.45 -31.08
CA PRO A 360 22.75 19.51 -31.93
C PRO A 360 24.25 19.58 -31.69
N ASN A 361 24.71 20.63 -31.00
CA ASN A 361 26.10 20.84 -30.62
C ASN A 361 26.39 20.42 -29.17
N ALA A 362 25.39 20.00 -28.38
CA ALA A 362 25.66 19.46 -27.06
C ALA A 362 26.47 18.16 -27.23
N PRO A 363 27.70 18.08 -26.67
CA PRO A 363 28.48 16.85 -26.75
C PRO A 363 27.69 15.72 -26.06
N PRO A 364 27.74 14.48 -26.59
CA PRO A 364 27.12 13.35 -25.92
C PRO A 364 27.67 13.26 -24.50
N LEU A 365 26.77 13.22 -23.52
CA LEU A 365 27.17 13.09 -22.13
C LEU A 365 27.96 11.78 -21.96
N PRO A 366 29.06 11.78 -21.17
CA PRO A 366 29.79 10.55 -20.88
C PRO A 366 28.85 9.47 -20.32
N PRO A 367 29.09 8.18 -20.62
CA PRO A 367 28.30 7.09 -20.03
C PRO A 367 28.21 7.23 -18.50
N GLY A 368 26.99 7.26 -17.96
CA GLY A 368 26.75 7.41 -16.52
C GLY A 368 26.57 8.84 -16.02
N VAL A 369 26.78 9.87 -16.85
CA VAL A 369 26.44 11.26 -16.51
C VAL A 369 24.98 11.52 -16.90
N VAL A 370 24.16 11.81 -15.90
CA VAL A 370 22.76 12.21 -16.09
C VAL A 370 22.74 13.73 -16.25
N ASP A 371 22.13 14.23 -17.33
CA ASP A 371 21.82 15.65 -17.42
C ASP A 371 20.86 16.01 -16.28
N SER A 372 21.33 16.80 -15.31
CA SER A 372 20.50 17.20 -14.18
C SER A 372 19.53 18.31 -14.52
N THR A 373 19.60 18.89 -15.73
CA THR A 373 18.60 19.86 -16.18
C THR A 373 17.38 19.09 -16.68
N VAL A 374 16.42 18.89 -15.77
CA VAL A 374 15.10 18.31 -16.09
C VAL A 374 14.40 19.25 -17.07
N GLN A 375 14.60 19.03 -18.36
CA GLN A 375 13.93 19.75 -19.43
C GLN A 375 13.00 18.80 -20.15
N SER A 376 11.76 19.25 -20.36
CA SER A 376 10.84 18.53 -21.22
C SER A 376 11.39 18.51 -22.65
N LEU A 377 11.45 17.32 -23.25
CA LEU A 377 11.78 17.14 -24.66
C LEU A 377 10.52 16.93 -25.51
N PHE A 378 9.37 16.70 -24.88
CA PHE A 378 8.09 16.58 -25.55
C PHE A 378 6.95 17.03 -24.64
N GLU A 379 6.06 17.87 -25.17
CA GLU A 379 4.81 18.25 -24.50
C GLU A 379 3.61 18.07 -25.44
N LEU A 380 2.49 17.62 -24.86
CA LEU A 380 1.18 17.58 -25.51
C LEU A 380 0.23 18.46 -24.69
N HIS A 381 -0.21 19.57 -25.28
CA HIS A 381 -1.09 20.54 -24.65
C HIS A 381 -2.54 20.30 -25.08
N VAL A 382 -3.46 20.31 -24.13
CA VAL A 382 -4.90 20.38 -24.43
C VAL A 382 -5.32 21.84 -24.53
N VAL A 383 -5.87 22.22 -25.68
CA VAL A 383 -6.28 23.61 -25.97
C VAL A 383 -7.65 23.93 -25.36
N ASP A 384 -8.55 22.93 -25.28
CA ASP A 384 -9.94 23.12 -24.86
C ASP A 384 -10.15 23.04 -23.32
N TYR A 385 -9.42 23.85 -22.54
CA TYR A 385 -9.42 23.78 -21.07
C TYR A 385 -10.51 24.63 -20.36
N ASP A 386 -11.36 25.33 -21.12
CA ASP A 386 -12.44 26.16 -20.56
C ASP A 386 -13.73 25.37 -20.22
N ILE A 387 -13.73 24.05 -20.39
CA ILE A 387 -14.90 23.17 -20.16
C ILE A 387 -14.58 22.16 -19.05
N ASP A 388 -15.35 22.21 -17.96
CA ASP A 388 -15.23 21.35 -16.76
C ASP A 388 -16.13 20.09 -16.84
N PRO A 389 -15.69 18.93 -16.33
CA PRO A 389 -14.31 18.56 -16.04
C PRO A 389 -13.63 18.00 -17.27
N LEU A 390 -12.31 18.18 -17.36
CA LEU A 390 -11.48 17.38 -18.25
C LEU A 390 -10.85 16.25 -17.43
N ILE A 391 -11.07 15.01 -17.82
CA ILE A 391 -10.40 13.85 -17.21
C ILE A 391 -9.45 13.27 -18.26
N VAL A 392 -8.18 13.17 -17.89
CA VAL A 392 -7.11 12.59 -18.71
C VAL A 392 -6.62 11.33 -18.03
N ARG A 393 -6.56 10.23 -18.78
CA ARG A 393 -5.98 8.98 -18.30
C ARG A 393 -4.83 8.55 -19.18
N ALA A 394 -3.77 8.03 -18.59
CA ALA A 394 -2.66 7.45 -19.36
C ALA A 394 -2.35 6.03 -18.89
N ALA A 395 -2.05 5.15 -19.85
CA ALA A 395 -1.62 3.78 -19.57
C ALA A 395 -0.50 3.35 -20.51
N LEU A 396 0.43 2.55 -19.99
CA LEU A 396 1.50 1.96 -20.78
C LEU A 396 0.95 0.73 -21.52
N SER A 397 0.87 0.83 -22.85
CA SER A 397 0.37 -0.27 -23.70
C SER A 397 1.46 -1.20 -24.21
N ASN A 398 2.69 -0.71 -24.26
CA ASN A 398 3.86 -1.47 -24.64
C ASN A 398 5.12 -0.87 -24.02
N ASN A 399 5.96 -1.70 -23.41
CA ASN A 399 7.23 -1.30 -22.82
C ASN A 399 8.45 -1.70 -23.66
N CYS A 400 8.23 -2.25 -24.86
CA CYS A 400 9.25 -2.62 -25.81
C CYS A 400 8.66 -2.63 -27.23
N THR A 401 8.37 -1.44 -27.77
CA THR A 401 7.64 -1.29 -29.03
C THR A 401 8.48 -1.62 -30.26
N SER A 402 9.76 -1.26 -30.26
CA SER A 402 10.68 -1.36 -31.40
C SER A 402 11.84 -2.32 -31.15
N GLY A 403 12.03 -2.81 -29.92
CA GLY A 403 13.14 -3.69 -29.57
C GLY A 403 14.43 -2.95 -29.22
N LEU A 404 14.43 -1.61 -29.27
CA LEU A 404 15.65 -0.80 -29.21
C LEU A 404 16.20 -0.63 -27.79
N ASN A 405 15.36 -0.71 -26.75
CA ASN A 405 15.80 -0.49 -25.37
C ASN A 405 16.18 -1.81 -24.69
N ALA A 406 17.48 -2.08 -24.57
CA ALA A 406 18.00 -3.31 -23.97
C ALA A 406 17.60 -3.55 -22.50
N LEU A 407 17.19 -2.52 -21.75
CA LEU A 407 16.73 -2.69 -20.35
C LEU A 407 15.34 -3.32 -20.28
N TYR A 408 14.47 -3.01 -21.23
CA TYR A 408 13.06 -3.43 -21.22
C TYR A 408 12.73 -4.48 -22.29
N CYS A 409 13.56 -4.58 -23.32
CA CYS A 409 13.45 -5.52 -24.44
C CYS A 409 14.35 -6.74 -24.25
N ALA A 410 13.74 -7.85 -23.81
CA ALA A 410 14.45 -9.13 -23.70
C ALA A 410 14.93 -9.58 -25.09
N GLY A 411 16.25 -9.66 -25.30
CA GLY A 411 16.84 -10.07 -26.57
C GLY A 411 16.77 -9.03 -27.70
N GLY A 412 16.37 -7.79 -27.40
CA GLY A 412 16.23 -6.74 -28.41
C GLY A 412 15.04 -6.93 -29.37
N GLU A 413 14.11 -7.84 -29.05
CA GLU A 413 12.96 -8.13 -29.90
C GLU A 413 11.74 -7.30 -29.50
N PRO A 414 11.03 -6.68 -30.46
CA PRO A 414 9.77 -5.98 -30.20
C PRO A 414 8.73 -6.90 -29.53
N ARG A 415 8.09 -6.41 -28.47
CA ARG A 415 6.96 -7.11 -27.84
C ARG A 415 5.66 -6.78 -28.59
N ARG A 416 4.98 -7.81 -29.08
CA ARG A 416 3.63 -7.66 -29.67
C ARG A 416 2.57 -7.58 -28.56
N GLN A 417 2.25 -6.37 -28.12
CA GLN A 417 1.25 -6.10 -27.08
C GLN A 417 -0.04 -5.44 -27.60
N THR A 418 -0.39 -5.69 -28.88
CA THR A 418 -1.62 -5.14 -29.50
C THR A 418 -2.88 -5.44 -28.68
N HIS A 419 -2.99 -6.68 -28.19
CA HIS A 419 -4.13 -7.12 -27.37
C HIS A 419 -4.22 -6.39 -26.01
N LEU A 420 -3.09 -6.05 -25.38
CA LEU A 420 -3.09 -5.23 -24.16
C LEU A 420 -3.58 -3.82 -24.47
N GLY A 421 -3.10 -3.22 -25.56
CA GLY A 421 -3.58 -1.93 -26.03
C GLY A 421 -5.09 -1.92 -26.24
N ASP A 422 -5.64 -2.91 -26.94
CA ASP A 422 -7.09 -3.01 -27.18
C ASP A 422 -7.89 -3.21 -25.90
N LEU A 423 -7.37 -4.01 -24.97
CA LEU A 423 -7.95 -4.19 -23.64
C LEU A 423 -7.96 -2.88 -22.85
N LEU A 424 -6.87 -2.11 -22.88
CA LEU A 424 -6.79 -0.82 -22.19
C LEU A 424 -7.77 0.19 -22.81
N ARG A 425 -7.93 0.19 -24.13
CA ARG A 425 -8.92 1.03 -24.83
C ARG A 425 -10.35 0.70 -24.45
N SER A 426 -10.69 -0.58 -24.35
CA SER A 426 -12.08 -0.99 -24.06
C SER A 426 -12.52 -0.66 -22.62
N HIS A 427 -11.57 -0.45 -21.70
CA HIS A 427 -11.84 -0.15 -20.29
C HIS A 427 -11.36 1.25 -19.87
N SER A 428 -10.95 2.09 -20.82
CA SER A 428 -10.40 3.43 -20.53
C SER A 428 -11.41 4.39 -19.93
N ASP A 429 -12.71 4.14 -20.09
CA ASP A 429 -13.77 4.99 -19.53
C ASP A 429 -14.01 4.74 -18.02
N ILE A 430 -13.57 3.60 -17.48
CA ILE A 430 -13.90 3.18 -16.12
C ILE A 430 -12.70 3.33 -15.17
N TYR A 431 -12.88 4.07 -14.08
CA TYR A 431 -11.86 4.29 -13.05
C TYR A 431 -12.43 4.17 -11.64
N PRO A 432 -11.61 3.81 -10.64
CA PRO A 432 -12.05 3.73 -9.26
C PRO A 432 -12.28 5.12 -8.66
N ALA A 433 -13.39 5.28 -7.95
CA ALA A 433 -13.77 6.56 -7.36
C ALA A 433 -13.47 6.66 -5.87
N HIS A 434 -13.91 5.70 -5.07
CA HIS A 434 -13.66 5.60 -3.63
C HIS A 434 -13.58 4.13 -3.23
N PRO A 435 -12.55 3.41 -3.68
CA PRO A 435 -12.40 2.00 -3.38
C PRO A 435 -12.26 1.78 -1.88
N GLU A 436 -12.86 0.70 -1.40
CA GLU A 436 -12.93 0.30 0.00
C GLU A 436 -12.55 -1.17 0.16
N ILE A 437 -12.00 -1.50 1.33
CA ILE A 437 -11.81 -2.88 1.75
C ILE A 437 -12.83 -3.17 2.87
N ARG A 438 -13.42 -4.35 2.87
CA ARG A 438 -14.26 -4.82 3.97
C ARG A 438 -13.89 -6.24 4.33
N TYR A 439 -14.00 -6.54 5.62
CA TYR A 439 -13.71 -7.86 6.14
C TYR A 439 -14.99 -8.48 6.68
N GLU A 440 -15.22 -9.72 6.33
CA GLU A 440 -16.34 -10.51 6.83
C GLU A 440 -15.77 -11.77 7.48
N PHE A 441 -16.04 -11.90 8.77
CA PHE A 441 -15.73 -13.09 9.55
C PHE A 441 -17.07 -13.79 9.75
N PRO A 442 -17.29 -14.98 9.17
CA PRO A 442 -18.57 -15.63 9.28
C PRO A 442 -18.82 -15.96 10.75
N SER A 443 -19.86 -15.35 11.29
CA SER A 443 -20.41 -15.57 12.61
C SER A 443 -21.11 -16.93 12.62
N GLY A 444 -20.33 -18.01 12.66
CA GLY A 444 -20.87 -19.28 13.13
C GLY A 444 -21.45 -19.05 14.52
N SER A 445 -22.68 -19.51 14.76
CA SER A 445 -23.11 -19.66 16.15
C SER A 445 -22.06 -20.54 16.82
N PHE A 446 -21.54 -20.14 17.98
CA PHE A 446 -20.53 -20.86 18.75
C PHE A 446 -20.90 -22.34 19.05
N LEU A 447 -22.10 -22.79 18.64
CA LEU A 447 -22.71 -24.08 18.93
C LEU A 447 -22.75 -25.04 17.72
N GLN A 448 -22.24 -24.65 16.54
CA GLN A 448 -22.01 -25.60 15.44
C GLN A 448 -20.51 -25.70 15.16
N ASP A 449 -19.94 -26.88 15.42
CA ASP A 449 -18.52 -27.28 15.23
C ASP A 449 -17.96 -27.09 13.80
N THR A 450 -18.73 -26.50 12.91
CA THR A 450 -18.31 -25.99 11.61
C THR A 450 -18.21 -24.48 11.67
N VAL A 451 -17.41 -23.96 12.61
CA VAL A 451 -17.04 -22.54 12.55
C VAL A 451 -16.34 -22.32 11.22
N ALA A 452 -16.77 -21.31 10.48
CA ALA A 452 -16.17 -21.02 9.21
C ALA A 452 -14.71 -20.63 9.42
N ASN A 453 -13.79 -21.52 9.10
CA ASN A 453 -12.34 -21.30 9.16
C ASN A 453 -11.85 -20.36 8.07
N HIS A 454 -12.64 -19.39 7.65
CA HIS A 454 -12.24 -18.46 6.60
C HIS A 454 -12.70 -17.05 6.90
N ALA A 455 -11.89 -16.09 6.48
CA ALA A 455 -12.29 -14.70 6.34
C ALA A 455 -12.60 -14.42 4.86
N LEU A 456 -13.59 -13.56 4.62
CA LEU A 456 -13.82 -12.98 3.30
C LEU A 456 -13.32 -11.54 3.29
N ILE A 457 -12.47 -11.23 2.32
CA ILE A 457 -11.93 -9.90 2.10
C ILE A 457 -12.59 -9.36 0.83
N HIS A 458 -13.36 -8.29 0.97
CA HIS A 458 -14.08 -7.64 -0.12
C HIS A 458 -13.33 -6.38 -0.54
N PHE A 459 -12.95 -6.28 -1.81
CA PHE A 459 -12.49 -5.04 -2.43
C PHE A 459 -13.65 -4.51 -3.26
N ASP A 460 -14.23 -3.40 -2.84
CA ASP A 460 -15.23 -2.69 -3.64
C ASP A 460 -14.53 -1.51 -4.32
N TRP A 461 -14.33 -1.58 -5.64
CA TRP A 461 -13.57 -0.55 -6.34
C TRP A 461 -14.38 0.72 -6.64
N LYS A 462 -15.70 0.67 -6.43
CA LYS A 462 -16.65 1.75 -6.75
C LYS A 462 -16.34 2.42 -8.10
N PRO A 463 -16.43 1.67 -9.21
CA PRO A 463 -16.09 2.19 -10.53
C PRO A 463 -17.00 3.35 -10.93
N ARG A 464 -16.43 4.34 -11.62
CA ARG A 464 -17.15 5.44 -12.28
C ARG A 464 -16.75 5.54 -13.74
N SER A 465 -17.69 6.00 -14.56
CA SER A 465 -17.44 6.36 -15.95
C SER A 465 -16.97 7.82 -16.05
N MET A 466 -15.91 8.07 -16.83
CA MET A 466 -15.45 9.44 -17.11
C MET A 466 -16.52 10.30 -17.81
N ARG A 467 -17.37 9.66 -18.62
CA ARG A 467 -18.48 10.33 -19.32
C ARG A 467 -19.61 10.75 -18.38
N GLU A 468 -19.90 9.93 -17.36
CA GLU A 468 -20.94 10.23 -16.38
C GLU A 468 -20.59 11.44 -15.51
N ASP A 469 -19.33 11.58 -15.12
CA ASP A 469 -18.83 12.76 -14.41
C ASP A 469 -19.03 14.05 -15.21
N THR A 470 -19.01 13.96 -16.54
CA THR A 470 -19.28 15.09 -17.44
C THR A 470 -20.78 15.40 -17.52
N ALA A 471 -21.63 14.36 -17.47
CA ALA A 471 -23.07 14.49 -17.59
C ALA A 471 -23.74 15.02 -16.31
N ILE A 472 -23.27 14.61 -15.13
CA ILE A 472 -23.82 15.06 -13.83
C ILE A 472 -23.73 16.58 -13.69
N LEU A 473 -22.62 17.20 -14.12
CA LEU A 473 -22.49 18.66 -14.09
C LEU A 473 -23.46 19.37 -15.03
N ARG A 474 -23.81 18.75 -16.17
CA ARG A 474 -24.79 19.31 -17.12
C ARG A 474 -26.24 19.08 -16.67
N SER A 475 -26.49 17.97 -15.96
CA SER A 475 -27.84 17.53 -15.58
C SER A 475 -28.34 18.13 -14.25
N ARG A 476 -27.53 18.88 -13.50
CA ARG A 476 -28.02 19.66 -12.35
C ARG A 476 -29.12 20.66 -12.73
N THR A 477 -29.36 20.92 -14.02
CA THR A 477 -30.50 21.69 -14.54
C THR A 477 -31.69 20.85 -15.02
N ASP A 478 -31.55 19.52 -15.24
CA ASP A 478 -32.60 18.66 -15.82
C ASP A 478 -32.59 17.24 -15.19
N ILE A 479 -33.08 17.12 -13.96
CA ILE A 479 -33.19 15.85 -13.24
C ILE A 479 -34.45 15.12 -13.72
N ASN A 480 -34.37 14.29 -14.77
CA ASN A 480 -35.39 13.25 -15.06
C ASN A 480 -34.97 12.15 -16.07
N LEU A 481 -33.68 12.01 -16.41
CA LEU A 481 -33.22 10.95 -17.30
C LEU A 481 -33.05 9.61 -16.56
N SER A 482 -34.18 8.90 -16.39
CA SER A 482 -34.23 7.48 -16.05
C SER A 482 -33.55 6.67 -17.16
N ARG A 483 -32.36 6.11 -16.88
CA ARG A 483 -31.67 5.16 -17.78
C ARG A 483 -32.27 3.77 -17.60
N ASP A 484 -32.84 3.23 -18.67
CA ASP A 484 -33.35 1.85 -18.75
C ASP A 484 -32.17 0.85 -18.65
N PRO A 485 -32.09 -0.01 -17.61
CA PRO A 485 -30.95 -0.90 -17.36
C PRO A 485 -30.83 -2.10 -18.31
N LYS A 486 -31.56 -2.11 -19.43
CA LYS A 486 -31.78 -3.32 -20.23
C LYS A 486 -30.83 -3.58 -21.39
N GLU A 487 -29.95 -2.64 -21.75
CA GLU A 487 -28.94 -2.85 -22.80
C GLU A 487 -27.57 -2.33 -22.39
N GLY A 488 -26.68 -3.23 -21.98
CA GLY A 488 -25.27 -2.89 -21.85
C GLY A 488 -24.55 -3.82 -20.90
N ARG A 489 -23.63 -4.64 -21.44
CA ARG A 489 -22.56 -5.20 -20.61
C ARG A 489 -21.90 -4.05 -19.86
N SER A 490 -22.04 -4.02 -18.54
CA SER A 490 -21.31 -3.09 -17.69
C SER A 490 -19.82 -3.31 -17.97
N THR A 491 -19.14 -2.29 -18.49
CA THR A 491 -17.69 -2.32 -18.66
C THR A 491 -17.06 -2.43 -17.28
N GLU A 492 -16.29 -3.48 -17.06
CA GLU A 492 -15.67 -3.73 -15.75
C GLU A 492 -14.36 -2.96 -15.60
N MET A 493 -13.98 -2.65 -14.37
CA MET A 493 -12.68 -2.05 -14.11
C MET A 493 -11.53 -3.05 -14.36
N LEU A 494 -10.38 -2.54 -14.76
CA LEU A 494 -9.12 -3.29 -14.78
C LEU A 494 -8.26 -2.93 -13.57
N ALA A 495 -7.77 -3.93 -12.86
CA ALA A 495 -6.76 -3.77 -11.81
C ALA A 495 -5.82 -4.98 -11.74
N TYR A 496 -4.55 -4.73 -11.44
CA TYR A 496 -3.51 -5.73 -11.25
C TYR A 496 -3.67 -6.40 -9.89
N ALA A 497 -3.91 -7.69 -9.90
CA ALA A 497 -3.88 -8.58 -8.75
C ALA A 497 -2.45 -9.09 -8.53
N LEU A 498 -1.99 -9.08 -7.28
CA LEU A 498 -0.77 -9.78 -6.87
C LEU A 498 -0.99 -11.30 -6.91
N PRO A 499 0.07 -12.14 -6.90
CA PRO A 499 -0.08 -13.59 -6.90
C PRO A 499 -1.08 -14.11 -5.84
N HIS A 500 -0.94 -13.68 -4.59
CA HIS A 500 -1.86 -14.10 -3.51
C HIS A 500 -3.30 -13.59 -3.70
N HIS A 501 -3.52 -12.48 -4.41
CA HIS A 501 -4.87 -12.07 -4.79
C HIS A 501 -5.44 -13.02 -5.85
N ALA A 502 -4.66 -13.31 -6.90
CA ALA A 502 -5.09 -14.17 -8.00
C ALA A 502 -5.40 -15.60 -7.54
N ASP A 503 -4.65 -16.10 -6.54
CA ASP A 503 -4.86 -17.43 -5.97
C ASP A 503 -6.15 -17.51 -5.12
N SER A 504 -6.54 -16.41 -4.45
CA SER A 504 -7.68 -16.38 -3.52
C SER A 504 -8.96 -15.75 -4.08
N ILE A 505 -8.90 -15.08 -5.24
CA ILE A 505 -10.04 -14.34 -5.80
C ILE A 505 -11.15 -15.28 -6.26
N GLN A 506 -12.38 -14.94 -5.90
CA GLN A 506 -13.59 -15.65 -6.26
C GLN A 506 -14.44 -14.81 -7.20
N GLN A 507 -15.32 -15.47 -7.98
CA GLN A 507 -16.36 -14.76 -8.70
C GLN A 507 -17.30 -14.08 -7.71
N ALA A 508 -17.66 -12.82 -7.98
CA ALA A 508 -18.58 -12.05 -7.15
C ALA A 508 -19.82 -11.65 -7.96
N VAL A 509 -20.95 -11.46 -7.28
CA VAL A 509 -22.18 -11.02 -7.96
C VAL A 509 -21.92 -9.65 -8.61
N GLY A 510 -22.11 -9.58 -9.93
CA GLY A 510 -21.87 -8.36 -10.71
C GLY A 510 -20.41 -8.06 -11.04
N SER A 511 -19.48 -9.02 -10.84
CA SER A 511 -18.07 -8.88 -11.18
C SER A 511 -17.48 -10.20 -11.68
N SER A 512 -16.93 -10.21 -12.89
CA SER A 512 -16.38 -11.42 -13.52
C SER A 512 -15.15 -11.95 -12.80
N ASN A 513 -14.36 -11.04 -12.21
CA ASN A 513 -13.09 -11.33 -11.54
C ASN A 513 -12.19 -12.23 -12.39
N SER A 514 -12.17 -11.95 -13.71
CA SER A 514 -11.49 -12.77 -14.70
C SER A 514 -10.10 -12.23 -15.00
N GLU A 515 -9.10 -13.10 -14.91
CA GLU A 515 -7.74 -12.77 -15.37
C GLU A 515 -7.71 -12.60 -16.89
N THR A 516 -6.98 -11.59 -17.34
CA THR A 516 -6.86 -11.26 -18.77
C THR A 516 -5.65 -11.89 -19.45
N GLY A 517 -4.76 -12.52 -18.68
CA GLY A 517 -3.48 -13.09 -19.14
C GLY A 517 -2.35 -12.07 -19.31
N PHE A 518 -2.60 -10.78 -19.05
CA PHE A 518 -1.55 -9.75 -19.06
C PHE A 518 -1.00 -9.54 -17.65
N CYS A 519 0.30 -9.75 -17.48
CA CYS A 519 0.95 -9.59 -16.19
C CYS A 519 2.18 -8.66 -16.29
N SER A 520 2.46 -7.97 -15.19
CA SER A 520 3.68 -7.20 -14.98
C SER A 520 4.55 -7.89 -13.94
N GLU A 521 5.85 -7.99 -14.19
CA GLU A 521 6.79 -8.46 -13.19
C GLU A 521 7.11 -7.37 -12.16
N GLY A 522 7.30 -7.76 -10.90
CA GLY A 522 7.78 -6.91 -9.83
C GLY A 522 8.44 -7.70 -8.70
N LEU A 523 8.78 -7.05 -7.59
CA LEU A 523 9.36 -7.71 -6.40
C LEU A 523 8.39 -8.69 -5.73
N HIS A 524 7.09 -8.44 -5.87
CA HIS A 524 6.04 -9.28 -5.31
C HIS A 524 5.61 -10.42 -6.25
N GLY A 525 6.42 -10.74 -7.27
CA GLY A 525 6.10 -11.72 -8.31
C GLY A 525 5.37 -11.11 -9.49
N ARG A 526 4.61 -11.94 -10.22
CA ARG A 526 3.84 -11.51 -11.40
C ARG A 526 2.48 -10.97 -10.96
N ALA A 527 2.27 -9.67 -11.11
CA ALA A 527 0.96 -9.08 -10.90
C ALA A 527 0.16 -9.18 -12.21
N CYS A 528 -1.01 -9.80 -12.19
CA CYS A 528 -1.81 -10.05 -13.40
C CYS A 528 -3.08 -9.21 -13.41
N LEU A 529 -3.47 -8.75 -14.59
CA LEU A 529 -4.57 -7.82 -14.77
C LEU A 529 -5.90 -8.57 -14.75
N ILE A 530 -6.78 -8.19 -13.82
CA ILE A 530 -8.11 -8.75 -13.59
C ILE A 530 -9.17 -7.76 -14.06
N ARG A 531 -10.20 -8.28 -14.74
CA ARG A 531 -11.46 -7.56 -14.99
C ARG A 531 -12.41 -7.80 -13.81
N GLY A 532 -12.85 -6.73 -13.15
CA GLY A 532 -13.82 -6.83 -12.08
C GLY A 532 -14.02 -5.54 -11.32
N ASN A 533 -15.28 -5.25 -10.99
CA ASN A 533 -15.69 -4.08 -10.20
C ASN A 533 -15.62 -4.35 -8.69
N LYS A 534 -15.70 -5.62 -8.29
CA LYS A 534 -15.66 -6.06 -6.89
C LYS A 534 -14.90 -7.36 -6.78
N TRP A 535 -13.86 -7.41 -5.95
CA TRP A 535 -13.14 -8.65 -5.67
C TRP A 535 -13.60 -9.22 -4.33
N VAL A 536 -13.75 -10.53 -4.26
CA VAL A 536 -13.98 -11.25 -3.01
C VAL A 536 -12.89 -12.29 -2.91
N MET A 537 -12.06 -12.19 -1.88
CA MET A 537 -10.98 -13.15 -1.62
C MET A 537 -11.36 -13.95 -0.38
N LYS A 538 -11.12 -15.26 -0.43
CA LYS A 538 -11.35 -16.14 0.70
C LYS A 538 -10.01 -16.58 1.26
N GLU A 539 -9.75 -16.19 2.50
CA GLU A 539 -8.55 -16.57 3.23
C GLU A 539 -8.91 -17.64 4.26
N ASP A 540 -8.23 -18.79 4.19
CA ASP A 540 -8.34 -19.84 5.20
C ASP A 540 -7.53 -19.43 6.44
N LEU A 541 -8.18 -19.42 7.60
CA LEU A 541 -7.56 -19.01 8.87
C LEU A 541 -6.90 -20.19 9.60
N GLY A 542 -7.02 -21.43 9.10
CA GLY A 542 -6.35 -22.60 9.66
C GLY A 542 -6.86 -23.05 11.03
N GLY A 543 -8.07 -22.64 11.42
CA GLY A 543 -8.69 -22.91 12.72
C GLY A 543 -8.61 -21.73 13.70
N HIS A 544 -9.09 -21.92 14.93
CA HIS A 544 -9.04 -20.87 15.94
C HIS A 544 -7.62 -20.70 16.50
N PRO A 545 -7.02 -19.51 16.44
CA PRO A 545 -5.78 -19.25 17.14
C PRO A 545 -6.00 -19.48 18.64
N SER A 546 -5.08 -20.21 19.26
CA SER A 546 -5.11 -20.52 20.69
C SER A 546 -3.74 -20.26 21.31
N PHE A 547 -3.72 -19.97 22.61
CA PHE A 547 -2.48 -19.86 23.37
C PHE A 547 -1.85 -21.23 23.65
N VAL A 548 -2.64 -22.32 23.63
CA VAL A 548 -2.14 -23.69 23.81
C VAL A 548 -1.63 -24.29 22.50
N ALA A 549 -0.74 -25.27 22.61
CA ALA A 549 -0.28 -26.01 21.44
C ALA A 549 -1.43 -26.82 20.81
N ILE A 550 -1.53 -26.83 19.47
CA ILE A 550 -2.50 -27.67 18.74
C ILE A 550 -2.27 -29.15 19.05
N ARG A 551 -1.01 -29.54 19.24
CA ARG A 551 -0.61 -30.88 19.62
C ARG A 551 0.10 -30.82 20.97
N PRO A 552 -0.38 -31.57 21.98
CA PRO A 552 0.34 -31.71 23.24
C PRO A 552 1.76 -32.27 23.02
N PRO A 553 2.71 -32.02 23.94
CA PRO A 553 4.04 -32.59 23.88
C PRO A 553 4.00 -34.12 23.97
N HIS A 554 4.89 -34.80 23.24
CA HIS A 554 5.00 -36.26 23.30
C HIS A 554 5.36 -36.72 24.72
N HIS A 555 4.80 -37.84 25.18
CA HIS A 555 4.93 -38.28 26.58
C HIS A 555 6.40 -38.39 27.05
N ASP A 556 7.29 -38.90 26.19
CA ASP A 556 8.72 -39.07 26.50
C ASP A 556 9.48 -37.77 26.84
N ILE A 557 9.02 -36.61 26.33
CA ILE A 557 9.69 -35.32 26.57
C ILE A 557 9.12 -34.57 27.77
N ILE A 558 7.96 -34.99 28.30
CA ILE A 558 7.27 -34.29 29.37
C ILE A 558 8.12 -34.18 30.64
N PRO A 559 8.88 -35.20 31.09
CA PRO A 559 9.75 -35.06 32.25
C PRO A 559 10.79 -33.95 32.07
N SER A 560 11.50 -33.93 30.94
CA SER A 560 12.51 -32.90 30.65
C SER A 560 11.88 -31.50 30.50
N LEU A 561 10.68 -31.42 29.94
CA LEU A 561 9.94 -30.17 29.82
C LEU A 561 9.49 -29.66 31.19
N ALA A 562 9.00 -30.54 32.07
CA ALA A 562 8.61 -30.20 33.43
C ALA A 562 9.80 -29.73 34.27
N ASP A 563 10.98 -30.36 34.11
CA ASP A 563 12.22 -29.92 34.75
C ASP A 563 12.62 -28.51 34.30
N ALA A 564 12.58 -28.26 32.98
CA ALA A 564 12.89 -26.95 32.41
C ALA A 564 11.90 -25.87 32.92
N ILE A 565 10.60 -26.16 32.91
CA ILE A 565 9.56 -25.24 33.39
C ILE A 565 9.71 -24.96 34.88
N SER A 566 10.02 -25.97 35.68
CA SER A 566 10.21 -25.80 37.13
C SER A 566 11.36 -24.84 37.45
N SER A 567 12.38 -24.78 36.60
CA SER A 567 13.43 -23.75 36.66
C SER A 567 12.96 -22.41 36.09
N ASP A 568 12.44 -22.43 34.87
CA ASP A 568 12.15 -21.22 34.09
C ASP A 568 10.96 -20.41 34.63
N ILE A 569 10.02 -21.02 35.36
CA ILE A 569 8.90 -20.31 35.99
C ILE A 569 9.38 -19.28 37.02
N HIS A 570 10.62 -19.43 37.52
CA HIS A 570 11.27 -18.48 38.41
C HIS A 570 12.03 -17.38 37.68
N PHE A 571 12.03 -17.35 36.35
CA PHE A 571 12.67 -16.31 35.52
C PHE A 571 12.36 -14.91 36.05
N SER A 572 13.38 -14.21 36.54
CA SER A 572 13.26 -12.85 37.03
C SER A 572 13.39 -11.89 35.88
N LEU A 573 12.42 -11.00 35.74
CA LEU A 573 12.56 -9.83 34.89
C LEU A 573 13.56 -8.89 35.57
N PRO A 574 14.54 -8.35 34.82
CA PRO A 574 15.37 -7.25 35.30
C PRO A 574 14.52 -6.09 35.84
N ASP A 575 14.99 -5.45 36.92
CA ASP A 575 14.25 -4.40 37.64
C ASP A 575 13.88 -3.22 36.72
N TYR A 576 14.74 -2.87 35.78
CA TYR A 576 14.47 -1.80 34.82
C TYR A 576 13.30 -2.13 33.89
N PHE A 577 13.14 -3.40 33.46
CA PHE A 577 11.95 -3.81 32.70
C PHE A 577 10.69 -3.81 33.57
N MET A 578 10.82 -4.13 34.87
CA MET A 578 9.72 -4.00 35.82
C MET A 578 9.28 -2.55 36.01
N ALA A 579 10.21 -1.59 35.89
CA ALA A 579 9.94 -0.16 35.96
C ALA A 579 9.49 0.46 34.61
N GLY A 580 9.53 -0.30 33.51
CA GLY A 580 9.34 0.23 32.16
C GLY A 580 10.44 1.20 31.73
N ALA A 581 11.65 1.02 32.28
CA ALA A 581 12.86 1.78 31.97
C ALA A 581 13.65 1.08 30.86
N GLY A 582 13.23 1.28 29.61
CA GLY A 582 13.85 0.66 28.45
C GLY A 582 13.03 0.87 27.18
N ASP A 583 13.51 0.30 26.08
CA ASP A 583 12.76 0.29 24.82
C ASP A 583 11.58 -0.70 24.91
N THR A 584 10.52 -0.43 24.15
CA THR A 584 9.30 -1.25 24.17
C THR A 584 9.54 -2.64 23.59
N TYR A 585 10.51 -2.79 22.70
CA TYR A 585 10.78 -4.02 21.97
C TYR A 585 11.43 -5.11 22.83
N PHE A 586 12.55 -4.83 23.50
CA PHE A 586 13.22 -5.79 24.38
C PHE A 586 12.43 -6.02 25.67
N SER A 587 11.79 -4.98 26.21
CA SER A 587 10.85 -5.12 27.33
C SER A 587 9.75 -6.12 26.97
N GLY A 588 9.07 -5.90 25.84
CA GLY A 588 8.02 -6.79 25.33
C GLY A 588 8.49 -8.22 25.13
N LYS A 589 9.71 -8.44 24.62
CA LYS A 589 10.29 -9.78 24.47
C LYS A 589 10.46 -10.51 25.81
N MET A 590 10.93 -9.82 26.85
CA MET A 590 11.13 -10.43 28.17
C MET A 590 9.80 -10.76 28.85
N LEU A 591 8.81 -9.86 28.75
CA LEU A 591 7.45 -10.09 29.24
C LEU A 591 6.79 -11.27 28.51
N ALA A 592 6.89 -11.32 27.18
CA ALA A 592 6.34 -12.39 26.37
C ALA A 592 6.99 -13.76 26.70
N LYS A 593 8.29 -13.79 27.00
CA LYS A 593 8.98 -15.00 27.44
C LYS A 593 8.36 -15.55 28.73
N LEU A 594 8.19 -14.71 29.75
CA LEU A 594 7.56 -15.12 31.02
C LEU A 594 6.11 -15.57 30.78
N GLY A 595 5.34 -14.83 29.98
CA GLY A 595 3.98 -15.21 29.58
C GLY A 595 3.94 -16.59 28.91
N ARG A 596 4.89 -16.91 28.03
CA ARG A 596 4.95 -18.22 27.37
C ARG A 596 5.29 -19.35 28.34
N ILE A 597 6.21 -19.13 29.28
CA ILE A 597 6.53 -20.11 30.32
C ILE A 597 5.29 -20.43 31.17
N ILE A 598 4.54 -19.40 31.58
CA ILE A 598 3.29 -19.55 32.34
C ILE A 598 2.25 -20.35 31.52
N VAL A 599 2.07 -20.05 30.24
CA VAL A 599 1.12 -20.77 29.38
C VAL A 599 1.48 -22.24 29.25
N ILE A 600 2.75 -22.58 29.00
CA ILE A 600 3.18 -23.98 28.86
C ILE A 600 3.01 -24.72 30.20
N ALA A 601 3.38 -24.09 31.32
CA ALA A 601 3.17 -24.65 32.65
C ALA A 601 1.67 -24.91 32.91
N SER A 602 0.80 -23.96 32.56
CA SER A 602 -0.65 -24.10 32.69
C SER A 602 -1.20 -25.24 31.83
N GLU A 603 -0.67 -25.43 30.61
CA GLU A 603 -1.08 -26.50 29.69
C GLU A 603 -0.75 -27.89 30.26
N LEU A 604 0.49 -28.12 30.69
CA LEU A 604 0.89 -29.39 31.32
C LEU A 604 0.11 -29.66 32.61
N ARG A 605 -0.16 -28.62 33.41
CA ARG A 605 -0.97 -28.76 34.62
C ARG A 605 -2.42 -29.13 34.29
N GLY A 606 -3.00 -28.54 33.24
CA GLY A 606 -4.31 -28.93 32.71
C GLY A 606 -4.36 -30.41 32.34
N LEU A 607 -3.34 -30.92 31.64
CA LEU A 607 -3.22 -32.35 31.30
C LEU A 607 -3.06 -33.22 32.55
N SER A 608 -2.28 -32.77 33.55
CA SER A 608 -2.12 -33.52 34.81
C SER A 608 -3.41 -33.59 35.63
N ALA A 609 -4.31 -32.61 35.46
CA ALA A 609 -5.59 -32.54 36.17
C ALA A 609 -6.71 -33.34 35.49
N THR A 610 -6.48 -33.95 34.31
CA THR A 610 -7.46 -34.80 33.64
C THR A 610 -7.87 -35.97 34.55
N PRO A 611 -9.17 -36.14 34.90
CA PRO A 611 -9.61 -37.22 35.79
C PRO A 611 -9.25 -38.62 35.29
N ASP A 612 -8.93 -39.55 36.20
CA ASP A 612 -8.73 -40.97 35.84
C ASP A 612 -10.02 -41.64 35.33
N SER A 613 -11.18 -41.00 35.57
CA SER A 613 -12.48 -41.45 35.09
C SER A 613 -12.75 -41.14 33.62
N ASP A 614 -11.94 -40.30 32.98
CA ASP A 614 -12.08 -40.01 31.55
C ASP A 614 -11.69 -41.26 30.77
N SER A 615 -12.65 -41.85 30.04
CA SER A 615 -12.46 -43.06 29.28
C SER A 615 -11.74 -42.74 27.97
N PHE A 616 -10.49 -43.17 27.84
CA PHE A 616 -9.77 -43.21 26.56
C PHE A 616 -10.02 -44.56 25.87
N ASP A 617 -10.41 -44.52 24.60
CA ASP A 617 -10.44 -45.69 23.72
C ASP A 617 -9.00 -46.11 23.41
N ILE A 618 -8.54 -47.18 24.07
CA ILE A 618 -7.16 -47.68 23.93
C ILE A 618 -6.93 -48.26 22.53
N ASP A 619 -7.99 -48.61 21.81
CA ASP A 619 -7.90 -49.12 20.43
C ASP A 619 -7.72 -47.98 19.41
N ASP A 620 -7.99 -46.72 19.79
CA ASP A 620 -7.64 -45.53 19.00
C ASP A 620 -6.17 -45.13 19.29
N PRO A 621 -5.25 -45.19 18.30
CA PRO A 621 -3.86 -44.83 18.51
C PRO A 621 -3.65 -43.39 19.01
N SER A 622 -4.54 -42.46 18.67
CA SER A 622 -4.47 -41.06 19.10
C SER A 622 -4.87 -40.88 20.57
N GLU A 623 -5.91 -41.59 21.01
CA GLU A 623 -6.33 -41.59 22.41
C GLU A 623 -5.37 -42.40 23.29
N CYS A 624 -4.77 -43.47 22.77
CA CYS A 624 -3.69 -44.20 23.44
C CYS A 624 -2.47 -43.31 23.71
N GLU A 625 -2.04 -42.52 22.72
CA GLU A 625 -0.94 -41.56 22.90
C GLU A 625 -1.32 -40.43 23.87
N LEU A 626 -2.53 -39.88 23.76
CA LEU A 626 -3.02 -38.86 24.69
C LEU A 626 -3.04 -39.37 26.15
N LYS A 627 -3.46 -40.62 26.37
CA LYS A 627 -3.39 -41.25 27.69
C LYS A 627 -1.97 -41.31 28.23
N ARG A 628 -0.99 -41.69 27.41
CA ARG A 628 0.44 -41.68 27.80
C ARG A 628 0.92 -40.28 28.15
N ILE A 629 0.49 -39.27 27.40
CA ILE A 629 0.79 -37.86 27.65
C ILE A 629 0.21 -37.40 29.00
N VAL A 630 -1.05 -37.74 29.30
CA VAL A 630 -1.70 -37.45 30.58
C VAL A 630 -0.99 -38.16 31.74
N GLU A 631 -0.69 -39.45 31.60
CA GLU A 631 0.04 -40.22 32.63
C GLU A 631 1.44 -39.64 32.88
N ALA A 632 2.20 -39.31 31.84
CA ALA A 632 3.49 -38.67 31.96
C ALA A 632 3.39 -37.28 32.61
N SER A 633 2.32 -36.52 32.33
CA SER A 633 2.06 -35.21 32.96
C SER A 633 1.70 -35.32 34.44
N LYS A 634 0.91 -36.33 34.83
CA LYS A 634 0.58 -36.65 36.23
C LYS A 634 1.81 -37.06 37.04
N ASN A 635 2.73 -37.78 36.41
CA ASN A 635 3.97 -38.25 37.04
C ASN A 635 5.09 -37.20 37.07
N ALA A 636 4.97 -36.12 36.30
CA ALA A 636 5.96 -35.06 36.24
C ALA A 636 5.84 -34.11 37.44
N SER A 637 6.99 -33.60 37.91
CA SER A 637 7.03 -32.55 38.93
C SER A 637 6.71 -31.20 38.29
N LEU A 638 5.47 -30.75 38.38
CA LEU A 638 5.00 -29.48 37.83
C LEU A 638 4.93 -28.38 38.91
N PRO A 639 5.05 -27.08 38.54
CA PRO A 639 4.96 -25.98 39.50
C PRO A 639 3.65 -25.96 40.30
N SER A 640 3.72 -25.65 41.59
CA SER A 640 2.54 -25.52 42.46
C SER A 640 1.66 -24.32 42.10
N ASP A 641 0.43 -24.27 42.64
CA ASP A 641 -0.47 -23.12 42.49
C ASP A 641 0.13 -21.82 43.02
N GLU A 642 0.87 -21.91 44.12
CA GLU A 642 1.56 -20.76 44.70
C GLU A 642 2.63 -20.22 43.74
N VAL A 643 3.45 -21.10 43.16
CA VAL A 643 4.49 -20.71 42.18
C VAL A 643 3.87 -20.11 40.92
N MET A 644 2.79 -20.72 40.40
CA MET A 644 2.07 -20.19 39.24
C MET A 644 1.46 -18.81 39.53
N THR A 645 0.82 -18.64 40.68
CA THR A 645 0.22 -17.37 41.10
C THR A 645 1.29 -16.29 41.23
N ALA A 646 2.46 -16.62 41.81
CA ALA A 646 3.57 -15.69 41.92
C ALA A 646 4.14 -15.27 40.56
N ALA A 647 4.28 -16.19 39.61
CA ALA A 647 4.73 -15.88 38.25
C ALA A 647 3.73 -14.99 37.50
N ILE A 648 2.42 -15.28 37.60
CA ILE A 648 1.36 -14.45 37.03
C ILE A 648 1.36 -13.05 37.65
N ALA A 649 1.48 -12.96 38.98
CA ALA A 649 1.55 -11.67 39.68
C ALA A 649 2.74 -10.83 39.21
N ARG A 650 3.91 -11.46 39.04
CA ARG A 650 5.11 -10.81 38.51
C ARG A 650 4.90 -10.27 37.09
N LEU A 651 4.35 -11.09 36.19
CA LEU A 651 4.04 -10.65 34.83
C LEU A 651 3.01 -9.51 34.83
N ARG A 652 1.97 -9.61 35.65
CA ARG A 652 0.94 -8.57 35.79
C ARG A 652 1.57 -7.24 36.22
N SER A 653 2.32 -7.24 37.31
CA SER A 653 2.97 -6.02 37.82
C SER A 653 3.89 -5.38 36.78
N ALA A 654 4.62 -6.19 36.01
CA ALA A 654 5.52 -5.72 34.97
C ALA A 654 4.80 -5.14 33.74
N VAL A 655 3.60 -5.63 33.41
CA VAL A 655 2.77 -5.10 32.32
C VAL A 655 2.02 -3.85 32.78
N GLU A 656 1.57 -3.82 34.02
CA GLU A 656 0.69 -2.78 34.55
C GLU A 656 1.33 -1.39 34.53
N VAL A 657 2.65 -1.28 34.74
CA VAL A 657 3.37 0.00 34.64
C VAL A 657 3.24 0.66 33.27
N TRP A 658 3.12 -0.13 32.19
CA TRP A 658 2.94 0.38 30.84
C TRP A 658 1.51 0.84 30.57
N LEU A 659 0.53 0.19 31.20
CA LEU A 659 -0.90 0.45 30.99
C LEU A 659 -1.42 1.61 31.83
N ASN A 660 -0.91 1.78 33.05
CA ASN A 660 -1.35 2.83 33.97
C ASN A 660 -0.56 4.14 33.84
N GLY A 661 0.39 4.22 32.90
CA GLY A 661 1.23 5.39 32.66
C GLY A 661 2.33 5.64 33.69
N THR A 662 2.67 4.65 34.54
CA THR A 662 3.76 4.77 35.53
C THR A 662 5.12 4.30 35.04
N ALA A 663 5.21 3.70 33.85
CA ALA A 663 6.48 3.36 33.22
C ALA A 663 7.37 4.60 33.10
N GLU A 664 8.68 4.43 33.31
CA GLU A 664 9.64 5.53 33.16
C GLU A 664 9.65 6.05 31.72
N ALA A 665 9.69 5.14 30.74
CA ALA A 665 9.41 5.44 29.34
C ALA A 665 7.93 5.17 29.02
N LYS A 666 7.02 6.01 29.55
CA LYS A 666 5.57 5.81 29.36
C LYS A 666 5.10 5.96 27.91
N PHE A 667 3.94 5.37 27.62
CA PHE A 667 3.17 5.65 26.43
C PHE A 667 2.43 7.00 26.53
N LEU A 668 2.37 7.71 25.41
CA LEU A 668 1.74 9.00 25.24
C LEU A 668 0.80 8.95 24.05
N TYR A 669 -0.27 9.75 24.09
CA TYR A 669 -1.11 9.96 22.91
C TYR A 669 -0.61 11.19 22.16
N ASP A 670 -0.10 11.00 20.96
CA ASP A 670 0.28 12.06 20.02
C ASP A 670 -0.96 12.55 19.30
N ASP A 671 -1.44 13.74 19.65
CA ASP A 671 -2.65 14.31 19.04
C ASP A 671 -2.39 14.98 17.69
N GLY A 672 -1.12 15.16 17.31
CA GLY A 672 -0.74 15.65 16.00
C GLY A 672 -0.98 14.60 14.91
N TRP A 673 -0.65 13.34 15.20
CA TRP A 673 -0.85 12.22 14.27
C TRP A 673 -2.06 11.33 14.62
N GLY A 674 -2.54 11.39 15.87
CA GLY A 674 -3.67 10.59 16.34
C GLY A 674 -3.30 9.15 16.71
N GLY A 675 -2.13 8.95 17.35
CA GLY A 675 -1.60 7.62 17.67
C GLY A 675 -0.96 7.53 19.06
N VAL A 676 -0.68 6.31 19.53
CA VAL A 676 0.04 6.08 20.79
C VAL A 676 1.51 5.84 20.48
N VAL A 677 2.40 6.62 21.10
CA VAL A 677 3.85 6.56 20.92
C VAL A 677 4.54 6.40 22.28
N ASN A 678 5.79 5.94 22.27
CA ASN A 678 6.59 5.85 23.50
C ASN A 678 7.40 7.13 23.72
N CYS A 679 7.50 7.61 24.97
CA CYS A 679 8.31 8.78 25.32
C CYS A 679 9.82 8.59 25.04
N GLY A 680 10.30 7.34 25.01
CA GLY A 680 11.70 6.97 24.90
C GLY A 680 12.42 6.99 26.25
N CYS A 681 13.56 6.31 26.31
CA CYS A 681 14.41 6.21 27.50
C CYS A 681 15.84 6.60 27.15
N SER A 682 16.34 7.67 27.76
CA SER A 682 17.77 7.96 27.89
C SER A 682 18.33 7.04 28.97
N PHE A 683 18.50 5.76 28.61
CA PHE A 683 18.82 4.70 29.56
C PHE A 683 20.22 4.90 30.17
N ASN A 684 20.29 4.87 31.49
CA ASN A 684 21.52 5.01 32.24
C ASN A 684 21.94 3.64 32.78
N GLU A 685 23.02 3.08 32.23
CA GLU A 685 23.52 1.76 32.63
C GLU A 685 23.94 1.71 34.12
N GLY A 686 24.36 2.83 34.70
CA GLY A 686 24.81 2.90 36.09
C GLY A 686 23.66 2.84 37.10
N THR A 687 22.52 3.46 36.78
CA THR A 687 21.32 3.44 37.63
C THR A 687 20.32 2.37 37.23
N GLN A 688 20.40 1.86 35.99
CA GLN A 688 19.39 0.99 35.37
C GLN A 688 18.00 1.67 35.30
N HIS A 689 17.99 2.99 35.10
CA HIS A 689 16.78 3.80 35.00
C HIS A 689 16.86 4.76 33.80
N CYS A 690 15.75 5.37 33.42
CA CYS A 690 15.75 6.47 32.45
C CYS A 690 16.17 7.77 33.14
N ASP A 691 17.16 8.48 32.58
CA ASP A 691 17.55 9.81 33.09
C ASP A 691 16.50 10.88 32.75
N ASN A 692 15.66 10.64 31.74
CA ASN A 692 14.57 11.53 31.34
C ASN A 692 13.26 11.15 32.04
N GLN A 693 12.37 12.13 32.20
CA GLN A 693 11.00 11.94 32.65
C GLN A 693 10.08 12.88 31.88
N TYR A 694 8.85 12.46 31.62
CA TYR A 694 7.84 13.34 31.01
C TYR A 694 7.76 14.69 31.76
N PRO A 695 7.80 15.84 31.06
CA PRO A 695 7.58 16.02 29.63
C PRO A 695 8.81 15.86 28.73
N ASP A 696 9.99 15.55 29.28
CA ASP A 696 11.20 15.31 28.49
C ASP A 696 11.16 13.91 27.84
N CYS A 697 10.82 13.89 26.56
CA CYS A 697 10.62 12.69 25.77
C CYS A 697 11.56 12.66 24.57
N PRO A 698 12.73 12.00 24.70
CA PRO A 698 13.77 12.01 23.68
C PRO A 698 13.32 11.37 22.35
N ALA A 699 12.29 10.51 22.35
CA ALA A 699 11.77 9.92 21.12
C ALA A 699 11.22 10.96 20.12
N PHE A 700 10.80 12.14 20.58
CA PHE A 700 10.32 13.21 19.67
C PHE A 700 11.46 14.00 19.02
N SER A 701 12.68 13.94 19.55
CA SER A 701 13.86 14.61 19.00
C SER A 701 14.83 13.64 18.31
N ASP A 702 14.84 12.37 18.69
CA ASP A 702 15.60 11.29 18.06
C ASP A 702 14.64 10.25 17.43
N PRO A 703 14.37 10.32 16.12
CA PRO A 703 13.48 9.37 15.44
C PRO A 703 14.09 7.96 15.32
N GLY A 704 15.36 7.76 15.67
CA GLY A 704 15.99 6.44 15.72
C GLY A 704 15.82 5.74 17.07
N LEU A 705 15.45 6.48 18.12
CA LEU A 705 15.27 5.93 19.46
C LEU A 705 14.08 4.95 19.48
N ASN A 706 14.18 3.92 20.32
CA ASN A 706 13.14 2.88 20.43
C ASN A 706 12.77 2.26 19.07
N PHE A 707 13.76 2.12 18.17
CA PHE A 707 13.58 1.60 16.81
C PHE A 707 12.58 2.39 15.94
N GLY A 708 12.38 3.68 16.24
CA GLY A 708 11.46 4.56 15.52
C GLY A 708 9.98 4.35 15.83
N ASN A 709 9.67 3.84 17.03
CA ASN A 709 8.31 3.65 17.53
C ASN A 709 7.57 4.95 17.82
#